data_AF-A0A8D5ZGR9-F1
#
_entry.id   AF-A0A8D5ZGR9-F1
#
_cell.length_a   1.000
_cell.length_b   1.000
_cell.length_c   1.000
_cell.angle_alpha   90.00
_cell.angle_beta   90.00
_cell.angle_gamma   90.00
#
_symmetry.space_group_name_H-M   'P 1'
#
loop_
_entity.id
_entity.type
_entity.pdbx_description
1 polymer ?
#
loop_
_entity_poly.entity_id
_entity_poly.type
_entity_poly.pdbx_seq_one_letter_code
_entity_poly.pdbx_strand_id
1 'polypeptide(L)'
;MKKITSLGKLEELLSQRLVYISTPPLLERLFKKIPTNSKIIVAPNEFNSLSEFESYVSDIRNKDKGIIIGRGYVIDLIRGKVKLGKPSTRLRGNVLVLDYKRAIKILDKYNVKNKSKVLEYSSLPFDNCTSYIPVLLREAIRLEREGKLDEQVKVVNRFKLLLYKTPSAKEPIEALKGSYRGLNLREDWERLSTFWREVIYYYLDSSLGLLPGESKRRLSDIPNYSSPSLVDLDLIEFPEYIDLVDLGLRNALNGKSVYVVGNLRSGKTTLSSIINKRAKQLGFDLEVVDYHDSEGFKYIERIAREIGTKSNVVAVLTNDLYRVLSIKGGLILKPGNRVISALAERKNLALKFDNSSSDTPLSFLLTSNGTPYDDYFFEYMFNVIFDADPNKVLWYLPLLKIAKDYGVPIPEKLGYLALESYGRKVDLEKDLVIKWFSTIKNEIKFKIGLEYGTDLIDTVEIPKIKNKLKEVITSRLTPQLAKSLIELYYYSLVNLTFAELPDLGDLKDYLVSRKRVNKLIKEVLEELMPVLLENTAGEVEKTCLSLKTRLSVFRDKVNSGEVDEVIEDALLAPYKLLSDIKIILSNENSPQDCVESAVQIAVSASKGGRTDWIKSIIPDLVKRARENKLFSHLFSVVSFYYLMDEDDEQVEEVLRQLNDEYAIFPLSIVKYKKGGLESLEIRDPLKATLVYGILADYALSNKDVVKLALLYEKFRRNAVRVKEVEISKEEALILSDFLMTIPTSNVAVIYKYLASLKRRLDAGIGYTLLLTHPKSESVKTTIELVEKLSNDWFNEVMSNVKKGEYVDEDCMDLLKMYQLRIMKSIAKGEKYEYKTILRDAMELRGLCSQVKSSDIKGAIDIVCNLANVILYNNLEETIISGTSIDLAIYLGSLILLGYDNKQPFFNVIAKQVVEKNPLDSLERLLVELINASIYGDRKSLDEIVSRIRDNYYTAMAEVLMKVVWDKKRLVLGLIPFIGMWHITGSRPRLVM
;
A
#
# COMPACT_ATOMS: atom_id res chain seq x y z
N MET A 1 -15.07 -6.50 -7.81
CA MET A 1 -15.65 -7.73 -7.21
C MET A 1 -15.80 -7.50 -5.73
N LYS A 2 -17.04 -7.46 -5.18
CA LYS A 2 -17.23 -7.51 -3.72
C LYS A 2 -16.88 -8.93 -3.27
N LYS A 3 -15.97 -9.08 -2.29
CA LYS A 3 -15.62 -10.38 -1.70
C LYS A 3 -16.87 -10.94 -1.01
N ILE A 4 -17.37 -12.07 -1.50
CA ILE A 4 -18.38 -12.85 -0.79
C ILE A 4 -17.61 -13.71 0.23
N THR A 5 -17.66 -13.31 1.49
CA THR A 5 -16.83 -13.87 2.58
C THR A 5 -17.53 -14.96 3.40
N SER A 6 -18.80 -15.27 3.15
CA SER A 6 -19.48 -16.39 3.78
C SER A 6 -20.42 -17.14 2.83
N LEU A 7 -20.53 -18.45 3.05
CA LEU A 7 -21.46 -19.34 2.33
C LEU A 7 -22.92 -18.88 2.49
N GLY A 8 -23.30 -18.37 3.66
CA GLY A 8 -24.67 -17.87 3.91
C GLY A 8 -25.05 -16.65 3.06
N LYS A 9 -24.12 -15.70 2.84
CA LYS A 9 -24.36 -14.51 1.99
C LYS A 9 -24.38 -14.87 0.49
N LEU A 10 -23.63 -15.93 0.12
CA LEU A 10 -23.71 -16.55 -1.19
C LEU A 10 -25.09 -17.21 -1.36
N GLU A 11 -25.53 -18.04 -0.42
CA GLU A 11 -26.83 -18.72 -0.42
C GLU A 11 -28.01 -17.73 -0.47
N GLU A 12 -27.93 -16.61 0.25
CA GLU A 12 -28.93 -15.55 0.26
C GLU A 12 -29.05 -14.84 -1.11
N LEU A 13 -27.92 -14.42 -1.71
CA LEU A 13 -27.86 -13.84 -3.07
C LEU A 13 -28.28 -14.85 -4.15
N LEU A 14 -27.97 -16.14 -3.97
CA LEU A 14 -28.29 -17.24 -4.89
C LEU A 14 -29.75 -17.70 -4.76
N SER A 15 -30.45 -17.36 -3.68
CA SER A 15 -31.86 -17.74 -3.45
C SER A 15 -32.88 -16.85 -4.16
N GLN A 16 -32.45 -15.69 -4.67
CA GLN A 16 -33.35 -14.66 -5.20
C GLN A 16 -33.45 -14.65 -6.74
N ARG A 17 -32.52 -15.28 -7.48
CA ARG A 17 -32.47 -15.29 -8.97
C ARG A 17 -31.82 -16.57 -9.52
N LEU A 18 -32.05 -16.88 -10.79
CA LEU A 18 -31.32 -17.95 -11.51
C LEU A 18 -29.85 -17.53 -11.79
N VAL A 19 -28.89 -18.32 -11.33
CA VAL A 19 -27.45 -18.04 -11.46
C VAL A 19 -26.75 -19.14 -12.22
N TYR A 20 -25.97 -18.77 -13.25
CA TYR A 20 -25.15 -19.69 -14.02
C TYR A 20 -23.68 -19.60 -13.61
N ILE A 21 -23.13 -20.71 -13.12
CA ILE A 21 -21.73 -20.86 -12.74
C ILE A 21 -21.03 -21.71 -13.79
N SER A 22 -20.04 -21.11 -14.45
CA SER A 22 -19.20 -21.78 -15.44
C SER A 22 -17.96 -22.36 -14.78
N THR A 23 -17.63 -23.60 -15.10
CA THR A 23 -16.39 -24.24 -14.65
C THR A 23 -15.52 -24.66 -15.84
N PRO A 24 -14.18 -24.68 -15.69
CA PRO A 24 -13.30 -25.49 -16.54
C PRO A 24 -13.74 -26.98 -16.54
N PRO A 25 -13.30 -27.79 -17.53
CA PRO A 25 -13.61 -29.21 -17.55
C PRO A 25 -13.03 -29.91 -16.31
N LEU A 26 -13.70 -30.99 -15.88
CA LEU A 26 -13.38 -31.84 -14.70
C LEU A 26 -13.69 -31.22 -13.33
N LEU A 27 -13.91 -29.91 -13.24
CA LEU A 27 -14.24 -29.23 -11.97
C LEU A 27 -15.69 -29.46 -11.52
N GLU A 28 -16.60 -29.76 -12.45
CA GLU A 28 -18.01 -30.03 -12.17
C GLU A 28 -18.20 -31.25 -11.25
N ARG A 29 -17.25 -32.20 -11.28
CA ARG A 29 -17.28 -33.42 -10.46
C ARG A 29 -17.19 -33.13 -8.96
N LEU A 30 -16.64 -31.98 -8.57
CA LEU A 30 -16.57 -31.57 -7.16
C LEU A 30 -17.96 -31.22 -6.60
N PHE A 31 -18.90 -30.80 -7.44
CA PHE A 31 -20.23 -30.34 -7.04
C PHE A 31 -21.27 -31.44 -7.02
N LYS A 32 -21.00 -32.59 -7.68
CA LYS A 32 -21.85 -33.80 -7.60
C LYS A 32 -21.91 -34.41 -6.18
N LYS A 33 -21.00 -34.01 -5.28
CA LYS A 33 -20.93 -34.49 -3.89
C LYS A 33 -21.73 -33.63 -2.89
N ILE A 34 -22.27 -32.50 -3.32
CA ILE A 34 -23.10 -31.65 -2.46
C ILE A 34 -24.53 -32.21 -2.52
N PRO A 35 -25.19 -32.50 -1.39
CA PRO A 35 -26.58 -32.97 -1.40
C PRO A 35 -27.43 -31.95 -2.17
N THR A 36 -28.01 -32.41 -3.28
CA THR A 36 -28.83 -31.62 -4.20
C THR A 36 -30.14 -31.25 -3.50
N ASN A 37 -30.09 -30.22 -2.67
CA ASN A 37 -31.28 -29.41 -2.43
C ASN A 37 -31.75 -28.90 -3.79
N SER A 38 -33.06 -28.80 -4.01
CA SER A 38 -33.75 -28.39 -5.26
C SER A 38 -33.30 -27.04 -5.85
N LYS A 39 -32.32 -26.37 -5.24
CA LYS A 39 -31.72 -25.10 -5.62
C LYS A 39 -30.44 -25.22 -6.46
N ILE A 40 -29.75 -26.37 -6.54
CA ILE A 40 -28.52 -26.53 -7.36
C ILE A 40 -28.69 -27.64 -8.40
N ILE A 41 -28.47 -27.29 -9.67
CA ILE A 41 -28.58 -28.19 -10.82
C ILE A 41 -27.21 -28.24 -11.51
N VAL A 42 -26.65 -29.43 -11.62
CA VAL A 42 -25.42 -29.65 -12.38
C VAL A 42 -25.80 -29.97 -13.83
N ALA A 43 -25.35 -29.14 -14.77
CA ALA A 43 -25.62 -29.35 -16.19
C ALA A 43 -24.97 -30.65 -16.70
N PRO A 44 -25.64 -31.41 -17.58
CA PRO A 44 -25.05 -32.56 -18.25
C PRO A 44 -23.75 -32.18 -18.98
N ASN A 45 -22.79 -33.10 -18.95
CA ASN A 45 -21.52 -32.93 -19.67
C ASN A 45 -21.64 -33.31 -21.15
N GLU A 46 -22.61 -34.15 -21.48
CA GLU A 46 -22.82 -34.77 -22.80
C GLU A 46 -24.33 -34.80 -23.07
N PHE A 47 -24.72 -34.67 -24.34
CA PHE A 47 -26.09 -34.84 -24.83
C PHE A 47 -26.07 -35.83 -26.00
N ASN A 48 -27.06 -36.70 -26.11
CA ASN A 48 -27.13 -37.75 -27.15
C ASN A 48 -27.74 -37.24 -28.45
N SER A 49 -28.62 -36.23 -28.38
CA SER A 49 -29.25 -35.63 -29.56
C SER A 49 -29.47 -34.12 -29.38
N LEU A 50 -29.71 -33.42 -30.50
CA LEU A 50 -30.11 -32.01 -30.47
C LEU A 50 -31.44 -31.82 -29.72
N SER A 51 -32.39 -32.74 -29.92
CA SER A 51 -33.70 -32.69 -29.23
C SER A 51 -33.57 -32.81 -27.71
N GLU A 52 -32.68 -33.66 -27.21
CA GLU A 52 -32.39 -33.78 -25.77
C GLU A 52 -31.83 -32.46 -25.21
N PHE A 53 -30.89 -31.84 -25.93
CA PHE A 53 -30.32 -30.55 -25.53
C PHE A 53 -31.37 -29.43 -25.55
N GLU A 54 -32.19 -29.33 -26.59
CA GLU A 54 -33.24 -28.32 -26.71
C GLU A 54 -34.30 -28.48 -25.62
N SER A 55 -34.71 -29.71 -25.31
CA SER A 55 -35.59 -30.01 -24.17
C SER A 55 -34.97 -29.53 -22.86
N TYR A 56 -33.70 -29.87 -22.61
CA TYR A 56 -33.00 -29.45 -21.40
C TYR A 56 -32.89 -27.92 -21.28
N VAL A 57 -32.60 -27.22 -22.40
CA VAL A 57 -32.56 -25.75 -22.42
C VAL A 57 -33.93 -25.16 -22.08
N SER A 58 -35.01 -25.73 -22.61
CA SER A 58 -36.38 -25.33 -22.27
C SER A 58 -36.65 -25.51 -20.78
N ASP A 59 -36.32 -26.67 -20.22
CA ASP A 59 -36.51 -27.00 -18.80
C ASP A 59 -35.74 -26.07 -17.86
N ILE A 60 -34.52 -25.67 -18.25
CA ILE A 60 -33.71 -24.73 -17.47
C ILE A 60 -34.22 -23.29 -17.60
N ARG A 61 -34.69 -22.87 -18.77
CA ARG A 61 -35.26 -21.52 -18.98
C ARG A 61 -36.56 -21.31 -18.22
N ASN A 62 -37.33 -22.37 -17.99
CA ASN A 62 -38.57 -22.34 -17.22
C ASN A 62 -38.34 -22.27 -15.69
N LYS A 63 -37.08 -22.17 -15.21
CA LYS A 63 -36.77 -22.03 -13.78
C LYS A 63 -36.51 -20.56 -13.42
N ASP A 64 -37.29 -20.06 -12.47
CA ASP A 64 -37.16 -18.66 -12.02
C ASP A 64 -36.03 -18.44 -11.00
N LYS A 65 -35.64 -19.49 -10.27
CA LYS A 65 -34.65 -19.43 -9.17
C LYS A 65 -33.80 -20.71 -9.12
N GLY A 66 -32.54 -20.56 -8.69
CA GLY A 66 -31.61 -21.68 -8.50
C GLY A 66 -30.23 -21.45 -9.13
N ILE A 67 -29.36 -22.44 -9.03
CA ILE A 67 -27.98 -22.40 -9.51
C ILE A 67 -27.79 -23.47 -10.57
N ILE A 68 -27.38 -23.07 -11.77
CA ILE A 68 -26.96 -23.98 -12.83
C ILE A 68 -25.44 -23.98 -12.89
N ILE A 69 -24.81 -25.11 -12.57
CA ILE A 69 -23.35 -25.26 -12.58
C ILE A 69 -22.95 -26.24 -13.67
N GLY A 70 -22.00 -25.87 -14.53
CA GLY A 70 -21.55 -26.76 -15.60
C GLY A 70 -20.32 -26.25 -16.32
N ARG A 71 -19.85 -27.05 -17.28
CA ARG A 71 -18.69 -26.67 -18.11
C ARG A 71 -19.00 -25.38 -18.88
N GLY A 72 -18.02 -24.50 -19.02
CA GLY A 72 -18.23 -23.16 -19.60
C GLY A 72 -18.96 -23.15 -20.95
N TYR A 73 -18.47 -23.92 -21.93
CA TYR A 73 -19.13 -24.09 -23.24
C TYR A 73 -20.61 -24.55 -23.13
N VAL A 74 -20.91 -25.53 -22.28
CA VAL A 74 -22.28 -26.03 -22.05
C VAL A 74 -23.16 -24.93 -21.48
N ILE A 75 -22.68 -24.22 -20.46
CA ILE A 75 -23.40 -23.11 -19.84
C ILE A 75 -23.65 -21.98 -20.84
N ASP A 76 -22.65 -21.63 -21.67
CA ASP A 76 -22.80 -20.59 -22.68
C ASP A 76 -23.76 -20.99 -23.80
N LEU A 77 -23.83 -22.28 -24.17
CA LEU A 77 -24.85 -22.82 -25.07
C LEU A 77 -26.25 -22.72 -24.45
N ILE A 78 -26.44 -23.18 -23.21
CA ILE A 78 -27.75 -23.12 -22.50
C ILE A 78 -28.27 -21.68 -22.42
N ARG A 79 -27.36 -20.74 -22.13
CA ARG A 79 -27.66 -19.30 -22.03
C ARG A 79 -27.87 -18.62 -23.38
N GLY A 80 -27.66 -19.31 -24.50
CA GLY A 80 -27.72 -18.73 -25.84
C GLY A 80 -26.61 -17.71 -26.13
N LYS A 81 -25.53 -17.68 -25.34
CA LYS A 81 -24.36 -16.82 -25.56
C LYS A 81 -23.49 -17.30 -26.70
N VAL A 82 -23.54 -18.61 -26.98
CA VAL A 82 -22.91 -19.31 -28.09
C VAL A 82 -23.99 -20.16 -28.75
N LYS A 83 -23.86 -20.42 -30.06
CA LYS A 83 -24.75 -21.31 -30.82
C LYS A 83 -23.96 -22.53 -31.28
N LEU A 84 -24.63 -23.67 -31.43
CA LEU A 84 -24.06 -24.82 -32.13
C LEU A 84 -23.61 -24.40 -33.55
N GLY A 85 -22.53 -25.00 -34.03
CA GLY A 85 -21.81 -24.60 -35.24
C GLY A 85 -20.93 -23.36 -35.09
N LYS A 86 -20.93 -22.68 -33.92
CA LYS A 86 -20.03 -21.56 -33.63
C LYS A 86 -18.98 -21.95 -32.59
N PRO A 87 -17.68 -21.86 -32.90
CA PRO A 87 -16.62 -22.21 -31.98
C PRO A 87 -16.54 -21.21 -30.81
N SER A 88 -16.34 -21.70 -29.59
CA SER A 88 -16.11 -20.86 -28.42
C SER A 88 -15.42 -21.61 -27.28
N THR A 89 -14.22 -21.15 -26.96
CA THR A 89 -13.35 -21.62 -25.88
C THR A 89 -13.21 -20.58 -24.77
N ARG A 90 -14.15 -19.64 -24.68
CA ARG A 90 -14.19 -18.60 -23.64
C ARG A 90 -14.88 -19.14 -22.39
N LEU A 91 -14.38 -18.76 -21.22
CA LEU A 91 -15.10 -18.91 -19.96
C LEU A 91 -15.85 -17.60 -19.64
N ARG A 92 -17.19 -17.61 -19.71
CA ARG A 92 -18.05 -16.46 -19.39
C ARG A 92 -18.99 -16.77 -18.21
N GLY A 93 -19.40 -15.74 -17.48
CA GLY A 93 -20.31 -15.87 -16.32
C GLY A 93 -19.58 -15.86 -14.97
N ASN A 94 -20.21 -16.37 -13.91
CA ASN A 94 -19.53 -16.58 -12.64
C ASN A 94 -18.59 -17.77 -12.79
N VAL A 95 -17.27 -17.55 -12.82
CA VAL A 95 -16.29 -18.60 -13.16
C VAL A 95 -15.54 -19.07 -11.91
N LEU A 96 -15.43 -20.38 -11.72
CA LEU A 96 -14.57 -20.98 -10.70
C LEU A 96 -13.25 -21.42 -11.34
N VAL A 97 -12.15 -20.78 -10.95
CA VAL A 97 -10.79 -21.11 -11.42
C VAL A 97 -9.85 -21.39 -10.26
N LEU A 98 -8.86 -22.25 -10.48
CA LEU A 98 -7.73 -22.42 -9.59
C LEU A 98 -6.54 -21.63 -10.17
N ASP A 99 -6.17 -20.56 -9.49
CA ASP A 99 -5.04 -19.72 -9.88
C ASP A 99 -3.69 -20.32 -9.47
N TYR A 100 -2.61 -19.73 -9.98
CA TYR A 100 -1.23 -20.11 -9.66
C TYR A 100 -0.97 -20.19 -8.14
N LYS A 101 -1.38 -19.18 -7.37
CA LYS A 101 -1.13 -19.12 -5.92
C LYS A 101 -1.76 -20.29 -5.18
N ARG A 102 -3.00 -20.66 -5.52
CA ARG A 102 -3.68 -21.81 -4.92
C ARG A 102 -3.05 -23.13 -5.36
N ALA A 103 -2.64 -23.26 -6.62
CA ALA A 103 -1.95 -24.44 -7.11
C ALA A 103 -0.62 -24.65 -6.36
N ILE A 104 0.20 -23.61 -6.22
CA ILE A 104 1.47 -23.67 -5.47
C ILE A 104 1.25 -24.10 -4.02
N LYS A 105 0.29 -23.51 -3.30
CA LYS A 105 -0.05 -23.94 -1.92
C LYS A 105 -0.39 -25.42 -1.82
N ILE A 106 -1.07 -25.97 -2.82
CA ILE A 106 -1.37 -27.41 -2.88
C ILE A 106 -0.07 -28.18 -3.07
N LEU A 107 0.78 -27.79 -4.02
CA LEU A 107 2.06 -28.46 -4.28
C LEU A 107 3.00 -28.46 -3.07
N ASP A 108 3.07 -27.33 -2.35
CA ASP A 108 3.83 -27.21 -1.11
C ASP A 108 3.31 -28.15 -0.03
N LYS A 109 1.98 -28.19 0.17
CA LYS A 109 1.35 -29.11 1.12
C LYS A 109 1.69 -30.59 0.84
N TYR A 110 1.91 -30.94 -0.43
CA TYR A 110 2.25 -32.30 -0.85
C TYR A 110 3.76 -32.56 -1.01
N ASN A 111 4.63 -31.59 -0.66
CA ASN A 111 6.09 -31.65 -0.78
C ASN A 111 6.58 -32.02 -2.19
N VAL A 112 5.92 -31.47 -3.22
CA VAL A 112 6.24 -31.69 -4.63
C VAL A 112 7.60 -31.06 -4.96
N LYS A 113 8.52 -31.87 -5.49
CA LYS A 113 9.87 -31.41 -5.85
C LYS A 113 9.86 -30.68 -7.20
N ASN A 114 9.21 -31.25 -8.22
CA ASN A 114 9.16 -30.69 -9.56
C ASN A 114 7.83 -29.97 -9.82
N LYS A 115 7.67 -28.80 -9.19
CA LYS A 115 6.47 -27.97 -9.33
C LYS A 115 6.18 -27.61 -10.79
N SER A 116 7.22 -27.33 -11.59
CA SER A 116 7.06 -26.98 -13.01
C SER A 116 6.37 -28.08 -13.79
N LYS A 117 6.85 -29.33 -13.72
CA LYS A 117 6.25 -30.45 -14.46
C LYS A 117 4.79 -30.70 -14.05
N VAL A 118 4.52 -30.62 -12.75
CA VAL A 118 3.16 -30.82 -12.21
C VAL A 118 2.19 -29.73 -12.68
N LEU A 119 2.63 -28.47 -12.69
CA LEU A 119 1.85 -27.35 -13.20
C LEU A 119 1.67 -27.43 -14.72
N GLU A 120 2.71 -27.82 -15.46
CA GLU A 120 2.63 -27.98 -16.92
C GLU A 120 1.65 -29.08 -17.34
N TYR A 121 1.55 -30.16 -16.57
CA TYR A 121 0.56 -31.22 -16.77
C TYR A 121 -0.87 -30.79 -16.39
N SER A 122 -1.05 -29.78 -15.54
CA SER A 122 -2.37 -29.47 -14.96
C SER A 122 -2.99 -28.16 -15.44
N SER A 123 -2.23 -27.36 -16.20
CA SER A 123 -2.65 -26.08 -16.75
C SER A 123 -3.53 -26.25 -18.00
N LEU A 124 -4.65 -25.53 -18.06
CA LEU A 124 -5.53 -25.44 -19.24
C LEU A 124 -5.75 -23.96 -19.64
N PRO A 125 -5.44 -23.58 -20.90
CA PRO A 125 -5.68 -22.23 -21.41
C PRO A 125 -7.01 -22.04 -22.14
N PHE A 126 -7.74 -21.01 -21.71
CA PHE A 126 -8.92 -20.46 -22.38
C PHE A 126 -8.58 -19.11 -23.03
N ASP A 127 -9.45 -18.62 -23.91
CA ASP A 127 -9.20 -17.38 -24.65
C ASP A 127 -8.93 -16.15 -23.77
N ASN A 128 -9.50 -16.12 -22.56
CA ASN A 128 -9.49 -14.98 -21.65
C ASN A 128 -8.81 -15.26 -20.30
N CYS A 129 -8.46 -16.51 -20.00
CA CYS A 129 -7.80 -16.88 -18.75
C CYS A 129 -7.13 -18.26 -18.85
N THR A 130 -6.26 -18.55 -17.90
CA THR A 130 -5.71 -19.89 -17.66
C THR A 130 -6.09 -20.37 -16.27
N SER A 131 -6.16 -21.68 -16.08
CA SER A 131 -6.47 -22.29 -14.79
C SER A 131 -5.76 -23.63 -14.65
N TYR A 132 -5.37 -23.96 -13.42
CA TYR A 132 -4.94 -25.30 -13.06
C TYR A 132 -6.17 -26.16 -12.70
N ILE A 133 -6.22 -27.43 -13.08
CA ILE A 133 -7.38 -28.29 -12.78
C ILE A 133 -7.06 -29.19 -11.59
N PRO A 134 -7.81 -29.13 -10.47
CA PRO A 134 -7.50 -29.92 -9.27
C PRO A 134 -7.41 -31.44 -9.51
N VAL A 135 -8.22 -31.96 -10.43
CA VAL A 135 -8.19 -33.38 -10.80
C VAL A 135 -6.88 -33.73 -11.50
N LEU A 136 -6.46 -32.96 -12.50
CA LEU A 136 -5.19 -33.14 -13.19
C LEU A 136 -3.98 -32.85 -12.27
N LEU A 137 -4.10 -31.88 -11.37
CA LEU A 137 -3.06 -31.54 -10.39
C LEU A 137 -2.81 -32.73 -9.44
N ARG A 138 -3.88 -33.34 -8.90
CA ARG A 138 -3.76 -34.55 -8.06
C ARG A 138 -3.23 -35.75 -8.84
N GLU A 139 -3.65 -35.93 -10.09
CA GLU A 139 -3.12 -36.97 -10.95
C GLU A 139 -1.62 -36.77 -11.19
N ALA A 140 -1.17 -35.56 -11.50
CA ALA A 140 0.23 -35.23 -11.68
C ALA A 140 1.08 -35.48 -10.42
N ILE A 141 0.60 -35.07 -9.24
CA ILE A 141 1.29 -35.34 -7.96
C ILE A 141 1.43 -36.86 -7.74
N ARG A 142 0.40 -37.64 -8.07
CA ARG A 142 0.46 -39.10 -7.99
C ARG A 142 1.49 -39.67 -8.97
N LEU A 143 1.45 -39.24 -10.22
CA LEU A 143 2.41 -39.67 -11.26
C LEU A 143 3.85 -39.29 -10.92
N GLU A 144 4.07 -38.14 -10.28
CA GLU A 144 5.39 -37.72 -9.80
C GLU A 144 5.92 -38.67 -8.73
N ARG A 145 5.07 -39.03 -7.75
CA ARG A 145 5.41 -40.01 -6.70
C ARG A 145 5.69 -41.40 -7.26
N GLU A 146 5.00 -41.78 -8.33
CA GLU A 146 5.19 -43.06 -9.03
C GLU A 146 6.37 -43.02 -10.03
N GLY A 147 7.04 -41.88 -10.22
CA GLY A 147 8.14 -41.74 -11.18
C GLY A 147 7.71 -41.77 -12.66
N LYS A 148 6.42 -41.64 -12.96
CA LYS A 148 5.83 -41.77 -14.31
C LYS A 148 5.43 -40.44 -14.96
N LEU A 149 5.55 -39.31 -14.24
CA LEU A 149 5.10 -38.01 -14.72
C LEU A 149 5.81 -37.58 -16.01
N ASP A 150 7.10 -37.88 -16.14
CA ASP A 150 7.91 -37.46 -17.29
C ASP A 150 7.39 -38.06 -18.61
N GLU A 151 7.12 -39.35 -18.62
CA GLU A 151 6.56 -40.02 -19.79
C GLU A 151 5.15 -39.50 -20.12
N GLN A 152 4.33 -39.27 -19.09
CA GLN A 152 2.96 -38.80 -19.26
C GLN A 152 2.91 -37.35 -19.79
N VAL A 153 3.79 -36.47 -19.31
CA VAL A 153 3.94 -35.11 -19.85
C VAL A 153 4.33 -35.14 -21.32
N LYS A 154 5.24 -36.05 -21.73
CA LYS A 154 5.60 -36.21 -23.15
C LYS A 154 4.41 -36.61 -24.02
N VAL A 155 3.60 -37.58 -23.57
CA VAL A 155 2.38 -37.99 -24.30
C VAL A 155 1.40 -36.82 -24.40
N VAL A 156 1.11 -36.14 -23.30
CA VAL A 156 0.18 -34.98 -23.27
C VAL A 156 0.66 -33.84 -24.18
N ASN A 157 1.96 -33.55 -24.18
CA ASN A 157 2.54 -32.48 -25.00
C ASN A 157 2.30 -32.67 -26.50
N ARG A 158 2.17 -33.92 -26.99
CA ARG A 158 1.85 -34.23 -28.39
C ARG A 158 0.43 -33.79 -28.80
N PHE A 159 -0.45 -33.53 -27.84
CA PHE A 159 -1.82 -33.07 -28.07
C PHE A 159 -2.04 -31.59 -27.69
N LYS A 160 -1.09 -30.94 -27.00
CA LYS A 160 -1.28 -29.59 -26.45
C LYS A 160 -1.56 -28.50 -27.48
N LEU A 161 -1.13 -28.66 -28.73
CA LEU A 161 -1.42 -27.68 -29.78
C LEU A 161 -2.93 -27.44 -29.95
N LEU A 162 -3.76 -28.46 -29.71
CA LEU A 162 -5.22 -28.34 -29.71
C LEU A 162 -5.74 -27.35 -28.65
N LEU A 163 -5.01 -27.21 -27.54
CA LEU A 163 -5.34 -26.27 -26.46
C LEU A 163 -4.88 -24.84 -26.79
N TYR A 164 -3.94 -24.67 -27.70
CA TYR A 164 -3.40 -23.35 -28.06
C TYR A 164 -4.03 -22.78 -29.33
N LYS A 165 -4.31 -23.62 -30.33
CA LYS A 165 -4.78 -23.18 -31.65
C LYS A 165 -6.17 -23.72 -31.93
N THR A 166 -7.07 -22.83 -32.34
CA THR A 166 -8.41 -23.24 -32.79
C THR A 166 -8.26 -24.05 -34.09
N PRO A 167 -8.82 -25.27 -34.17
CA PRO A 167 -8.74 -26.08 -35.38
C PRO A 167 -9.43 -25.40 -36.57
N SER A 168 -8.87 -25.55 -37.76
CA SER A 168 -9.51 -25.11 -39.02
C SER A 168 -10.44 -26.18 -39.60
N ALA A 169 -10.21 -27.45 -39.26
CA ALA A 169 -11.06 -28.56 -39.68
C ALA A 169 -12.42 -28.51 -38.97
N LYS A 170 -13.46 -29.03 -39.61
CA LYS A 170 -14.83 -29.12 -39.04
C LYS A 170 -15.09 -30.45 -38.33
N GLU A 171 -14.35 -31.50 -38.69
CA GLU A 171 -14.51 -32.84 -38.13
C GLU A 171 -13.50 -33.09 -36.99
N PRO A 172 -13.91 -33.73 -35.87
CA PRO A 172 -13.05 -33.98 -34.72
C PRO A 172 -11.74 -34.71 -35.04
N ILE A 173 -11.77 -35.73 -35.89
CA ILE A 173 -10.59 -36.53 -36.21
C ILE A 173 -9.56 -35.74 -37.02
N GLU A 174 -10.01 -34.94 -37.98
CA GLU A 174 -9.13 -34.09 -38.79
C GLU A 174 -8.57 -32.92 -37.96
N ALA A 175 -9.37 -32.37 -37.03
CA ALA A 175 -8.91 -31.39 -36.05
C ALA A 175 -7.83 -31.96 -35.12
N LEU A 176 -8.00 -33.22 -34.68
CA LEU A 176 -7.04 -33.93 -33.85
C LEU A 176 -5.74 -34.22 -34.62
N LYS A 177 -5.82 -34.77 -35.85
CA LYS A 177 -4.65 -35.00 -36.72
C LYS A 177 -3.87 -33.73 -37.02
N GLY A 178 -4.58 -32.64 -37.33
CA GLY A 178 -3.96 -31.33 -37.61
C GLY A 178 -3.21 -30.74 -36.41
N SER A 179 -3.64 -31.08 -35.19
CA SER A 179 -3.05 -30.60 -33.93
C SER A 179 -2.03 -31.57 -33.33
N TYR A 180 -2.06 -32.85 -33.70
CA TYR A 180 -1.19 -33.88 -33.13
C TYR A 180 0.25 -33.80 -33.65
N ARG A 181 1.22 -34.06 -32.75
CA ARG A 181 2.66 -33.92 -32.99
C ARG A 181 3.46 -35.11 -32.44
N GLY A 182 3.14 -36.33 -32.88
CA GLY A 182 3.85 -37.55 -32.50
C GLY A 182 3.93 -38.59 -33.61
N LEU A 183 4.51 -39.75 -33.30
CA LEU A 183 4.80 -40.80 -34.28
C LEU A 183 3.64 -41.79 -34.48
N ASN A 184 2.76 -41.95 -33.49
CA ASN A 184 1.65 -42.89 -33.55
C ASN A 184 0.47 -42.39 -32.70
N LEU A 185 -0.50 -41.77 -33.37
CA LEU A 185 -1.68 -41.18 -32.74
C LEU A 185 -2.46 -42.19 -31.91
N ARG A 186 -2.62 -43.43 -32.40
CA ARG A 186 -3.38 -44.47 -31.71
C ARG A 186 -2.71 -44.88 -30.41
N GLU A 187 -1.42 -45.20 -30.46
CA GLU A 187 -0.65 -45.60 -29.28
C GLU A 187 -0.63 -44.49 -28.22
N ASP A 188 -0.37 -43.24 -28.64
CA ASP A 188 -0.35 -42.11 -27.72
C ASP A 188 -1.72 -41.83 -27.11
N TRP A 189 -2.79 -41.99 -27.89
CA TRP A 189 -4.15 -41.84 -27.42
C TRP A 189 -4.52 -42.89 -26.37
N GLU A 190 -4.11 -44.14 -26.58
CA GLU A 190 -4.30 -45.23 -25.63
C GLU A 190 -3.51 -44.99 -24.32
N ARG A 191 -2.36 -44.33 -24.40
CA ARG A 191 -1.53 -43.94 -23.24
C ARG A 191 -2.06 -42.72 -22.47
N LEU A 192 -2.94 -41.90 -23.05
CA LEU A 192 -3.53 -40.76 -22.36
C LEU A 192 -4.44 -41.20 -21.20
N SER A 193 -4.34 -40.48 -20.08
CA SER A 193 -5.28 -40.66 -18.97
C SER A 193 -6.72 -40.39 -19.40
N THR A 194 -7.68 -41.00 -18.70
CA THR A 194 -9.11 -40.77 -18.96
C THR A 194 -9.49 -39.30 -18.76
N PHE A 195 -8.83 -38.61 -17.82
CA PHE A 195 -9.03 -37.17 -17.60
C PHE A 195 -8.54 -36.33 -18.78
N TRP A 196 -7.38 -36.65 -19.35
CA TRP A 196 -6.86 -35.92 -20.51
C TRP A 196 -7.67 -36.15 -21.78
N ARG A 197 -8.15 -37.38 -22.02
CA ARG A 197 -9.09 -37.65 -23.11
C ARG A 197 -10.38 -36.83 -22.97
N GLU A 198 -10.92 -36.75 -21.76
CA GLU A 198 -12.11 -35.93 -21.46
C GLU A 198 -11.89 -34.43 -21.68
N VAL A 199 -10.70 -33.90 -21.35
CA VAL A 199 -10.31 -32.53 -21.68
C VAL A 199 -10.25 -32.32 -23.19
N ILE A 200 -9.61 -33.23 -23.93
CA ILE A 200 -9.50 -33.14 -25.39
C ILE A 200 -10.89 -33.15 -26.04
N TYR A 201 -11.79 -34.04 -25.61
CA TYR A 201 -13.17 -34.06 -26.11
C TYR A 201 -13.89 -32.73 -25.87
N TYR A 202 -13.76 -32.16 -24.67
CA TYR A 202 -14.34 -30.87 -24.36
C TYR A 202 -13.78 -29.74 -25.25
N TYR A 203 -12.47 -29.72 -25.48
CA TYR A 203 -11.84 -28.73 -26.35
C TYR A 203 -12.27 -28.88 -27.80
N LEU A 204 -12.42 -30.10 -28.32
CA LEU A 204 -12.93 -30.34 -29.67
C LEU A 204 -14.39 -29.90 -29.79
N ASP A 205 -15.26 -30.31 -28.85
CA ASP A 205 -16.67 -29.90 -28.88
C ASP A 205 -16.80 -28.37 -28.87
N SER A 206 -16.08 -27.72 -27.95
CA SER A 206 -16.14 -26.27 -27.81
C SER A 206 -15.49 -25.50 -28.98
N SER A 207 -14.38 -26.00 -29.52
CA SER A 207 -13.63 -25.34 -30.61
C SER A 207 -14.21 -25.62 -32.00
N LEU A 208 -15.05 -26.64 -32.15
CA LEU A 208 -15.74 -26.96 -33.40
C LEU A 208 -17.22 -26.53 -33.36
N GLY A 209 -17.73 -26.13 -32.20
CA GLY A 209 -19.13 -25.76 -32.02
C GLY A 209 -20.06 -26.97 -32.02
N LEU A 210 -19.60 -28.15 -31.61
CA LEU A 210 -20.37 -29.40 -31.65
C LEU A 210 -21.28 -29.54 -30.43
N LEU A 211 -22.24 -30.46 -30.53
CA LEU A 211 -23.03 -30.87 -29.37
C LEU A 211 -22.09 -31.47 -28.31
N PRO A 212 -22.20 -31.10 -27.01
CA PRO A 212 -21.36 -31.68 -25.97
C PRO A 212 -21.44 -33.23 -25.98
N GLY A 213 -20.30 -33.90 -26.04
CA GLY A 213 -20.18 -35.35 -26.14
C GLY A 213 -20.02 -35.90 -27.57
N GLU A 214 -20.19 -35.08 -28.60
CA GLU A 214 -20.10 -35.50 -30.00
C GLU A 214 -18.68 -35.96 -30.38
N SER A 215 -17.65 -35.24 -29.92
CA SER A 215 -16.26 -35.62 -30.20
C SER A 215 -15.90 -36.98 -29.61
N LYS A 216 -16.44 -37.32 -28.44
CA LYS A 216 -16.21 -38.63 -27.80
C LYS A 216 -16.83 -39.77 -28.61
N ARG A 217 -18.02 -39.57 -29.16
CA ARG A 217 -18.68 -40.54 -30.04
C ARG A 217 -17.93 -40.73 -31.35
N ARG A 218 -17.52 -39.62 -32.00
CA ARG A 218 -16.83 -39.65 -33.29
C ARG A 218 -15.38 -40.11 -33.22
N LEU A 219 -14.78 -40.11 -32.03
CA LEU A 219 -13.42 -40.57 -31.78
C LEU A 219 -13.38 -41.89 -31.00
N SER A 220 -14.42 -42.73 -31.14
CA SER A 220 -14.44 -44.08 -30.58
C SER A 220 -13.32 -44.95 -31.14
N ASP A 221 -13.00 -44.78 -32.44
CA ASP A 221 -11.95 -45.51 -33.15
C ASP A 221 -10.88 -44.55 -33.67
N ILE A 222 -9.71 -44.57 -33.04
CA ILE A 222 -8.57 -43.72 -33.42
C ILE A 222 -7.70 -44.43 -34.46
N PRO A 223 -7.46 -43.81 -35.63
CA PRO A 223 -6.62 -44.39 -36.67
C PRO A 223 -5.13 -44.31 -36.31
N ASN A 224 -4.35 -45.22 -36.89
CA ASN A 224 -2.89 -45.07 -36.92
C ASN A 224 -2.54 -43.86 -37.80
N TYR A 225 -1.90 -42.86 -37.20
CA TYR A 225 -1.47 -41.66 -37.89
C TYR A 225 -0.14 -41.18 -37.31
N SER A 226 0.81 -40.86 -38.18
CA SER A 226 2.09 -40.27 -37.82
C SER A 226 2.08 -38.81 -38.24
N SER A 227 2.41 -37.91 -37.31
CA SER A 227 2.61 -36.51 -37.63
C SER A 227 3.93 -36.33 -38.39
N PRO A 228 4.02 -35.37 -39.32
CA PRO A 228 5.29 -35.04 -40.00
C PRO A 228 6.38 -34.57 -39.03
N SER A 229 6.01 -34.15 -37.82
CA SER A 229 6.90 -33.62 -36.81
C SER A 229 6.61 -34.25 -35.44
N LEU A 230 7.61 -34.92 -34.87
CA LEU A 230 7.63 -35.31 -33.46
C LEU A 230 8.07 -34.11 -32.63
N VAL A 231 7.27 -33.74 -31.64
CA VAL A 231 7.60 -32.63 -30.74
C VAL A 231 7.96 -33.16 -29.36
N ASP A 232 9.15 -32.81 -28.88
CA ASP A 232 9.52 -32.87 -27.46
C ASP A 232 9.61 -31.43 -26.95
N LEU A 233 8.69 -31.06 -26.06
CA LEU A 233 8.62 -29.69 -25.53
C LEU A 233 9.55 -29.56 -24.33
N ASP A 234 10.39 -28.53 -24.34
CA ASP A 234 11.33 -28.30 -23.25
C ASP A 234 10.56 -27.85 -22.00
N LEU A 235 10.93 -28.40 -20.84
CA LEU A 235 10.33 -28.00 -19.57
C LEU A 235 10.48 -26.49 -19.33
N ILE A 236 9.40 -25.85 -18.88
CA ILE A 236 9.48 -24.47 -18.37
C ILE A 236 10.03 -24.51 -16.95
N GLU A 237 11.30 -24.10 -16.78
CA GLU A 237 12.00 -24.11 -15.49
C GLU A 237 11.41 -23.15 -14.44
N PHE A 238 10.56 -22.21 -14.86
CA PHE A 238 9.95 -21.19 -14.01
C PHE A 238 8.45 -21.48 -13.80
N PRO A 239 8.05 -22.14 -12.69
CA PRO A 239 6.65 -22.43 -12.37
C PRO A 239 5.71 -21.24 -12.54
N GLU A 240 6.18 -20.04 -12.17
CA GLU A 240 5.44 -18.78 -12.22
C GLU A 240 5.04 -18.31 -13.63
N TYR A 241 5.62 -18.90 -14.68
CA TYR A 241 5.35 -18.56 -16.08
C TYR A 241 4.45 -19.56 -16.81
N ILE A 242 4.24 -20.77 -16.29
CA ILE A 242 3.58 -21.86 -17.04
C ILE A 242 2.21 -21.45 -17.58
N ASP A 243 1.30 -20.98 -16.71
CA ASP A 243 -0.03 -20.57 -17.14
C ASP A 243 -0.02 -19.25 -17.95
N LEU A 244 1.02 -18.42 -17.84
CA LEU A 244 1.15 -17.22 -18.69
C LEU A 244 1.63 -17.59 -20.10
N VAL A 245 2.53 -18.57 -20.21
CA VAL A 245 3.00 -19.12 -21.49
C VAL A 245 1.84 -19.76 -22.23
N ASP A 246 1.06 -20.62 -21.56
CA ASP A 246 -0.11 -21.26 -22.15
C ASP A 246 -1.14 -20.24 -22.65
N LEU A 247 -1.41 -19.18 -21.86
CA LEU A 247 -2.34 -18.12 -22.24
C LEU A 247 -1.82 -17.27 -23.41
N GLY A 248 -0.52 -16.96 -23.39
CA GLY A 248 0.19 -16.22 -24.43
C GLY A 248 0.17 -16.96 -25.77
N LEU A 249 0.57 -18.23 -25.77
CA LEU A 249 0.53 -19.09 -26.95
C LEU A 249 -0.88 -19.20 -27.52
N ARG A 250 -1.88 -19.41 -26.64
CA ARG A 250 -3.26 -19.51 -27.09
C ARG A 250 -3.73 -18.26 -27.82
N ASN A 251 -3.38 -17.06 -27.35
CA ASN A 251 -3.81 -15.84 -28.01
C ASN A 251 -2.98 -15.55 -29.28
N ALA A 252 -1.66 -15.73 -29.22
CA ALA A 252 -0.76 -15.50 -30.36
C ALA A 252 -1.05 -16.44 -31.55
N LEU A 253 -1.24 -17.74 -31.29
CA LEU A 253 -1.53 -18.72 -32.36
C LEU A 253 -2.95 -18.59 -32.95
N ASN A 254 -3.82 -17.82 -32.31
CA ASN A 254 -5.14 -17.44 -32.83
C ASN A 254 -5.18 -16.00 -33.36
N GLY A 255 -4.03 -15.42 -33.72
CA GLY A 255 -3.93 -14.15 -34.43
C GLY A 255 -4.16 -12.90 -33.58
N LYS A 256 -3.97 -12.97 -32.27
CA LYS A 256 -4.05 -11.80 -31.38
C LYS A 256 -2.68 -11.43 -30.85
N SER A 257 -2.34 -10.14 -30.92
CA SER A 257 -1.14 -9.62 -30.27
C SER A 257 -1.14 -9.84 -28.76
N VAL A 258 0.04 -10.15 -28.24
CA VAL A 258 0.32 -10.40 -26.82
C VAL A 258 1.31 -9.35 -26.33
N TYR A 259 0.89 -8.54 -25.36
CA TYR A 259 1.71 -7.51 -24.75
C TYR A 259 2.20 -7.97 -23.39
N VAL A 260 3.49 -8.23 -23.25
CA VAL A 260 4.13 -8.58 -21.97
C VAL A 260 4.61 -7.28 -21.32
N VAL A 261 3.86 -6.79 -20.33
CA VAL A 261 3.99 -5.44 -19.77
C VAL A 261 4.40 -5.45 -18.29
N GLY A 262 5.30 -4.56 -17.89
CA GLY A 262 5.76 -4.41 -16.50
C GLY A 262 7.04 -3.56 -16.34
N ASN A 263 7.49 -3.36 -15.10
CA ASN A 263 8.64 -2.49 -14.78
C ASN A 263 9.96 -2.97 -15.40
N LEU A 264 10.98 -2.10 -15.42
CA LEU A 264 12.34 -2.50 -15.77
C LEU A 264 12.74 -3.73 -14.93
N ARG A 265 13.25 -4.78 -15.58
CA ARG A 265 13.67 -6.05 -14.94
C ARG A 265 12.57 -6.87 -14.24
N SER A 266 11.37 -6.96 -14.83
CA SER A 266 10.27 -7.78 -14.29
C SER A 266 10.11 -9.17 -14.93
N GLY A 267 11.17 -9.72 -15.56
CA GLY A 267 11.15 -11.05 -16.18
C GLY A 267 10.36 -11.17 -17.50
N LYS A 268 10.01 -10.03 -18.12
CA LYS A 268 9.15 -9.96 -19.32
C LYS A 268 9.80 -10.58 -20.55
N THR A 269 11.07 -10.24 -20.79
CA THR A 269 11.91 -10.78 -21.88
C THR A 269 12.09 -12.29 -21.72
N THR A 270 12.22 -12.79 -20.48
CA THR A 270 12.26 -14.23 -20.22
C THR A 270 10.93 -14.89 -20.60
N LEU A 271 9.80 -14.32 -20.18
CA LEU A 271 8.48 -14.86 -20.52
C LEU A 271 8.22 -14.85 -22.04
N SER A 272 8.53 -13.75 -22.75
CA SER A 272 8.36 -13.68 -24.20
C SER A 272 9.29 -14.66 -24.93
N SER A 273 10.52 -14.83 -24.47
CA SER A 273 11.47 -15.80 -25.01
C SER A 273 10.96 -17.23 -24.83
N ILE A 274 10.40 -17.57 -23.67
CA ILE A 274 9.78 -18.89 -23.44
C ILE A 274 8.56 -19.09 -24.34
N ILE A 275 7.70 -18.08 -24.50
CA ILE A 275 6.56 -18.14 -25.44
C ILE A 275 7.06 -18.40 -26.86
N ASN A 276 8.07 -17.64 -27.32
CA ASN A 276 8.60 -17.78 -28.67
C ASN A 276 9.26 -19.14 -28.89
N LYS A 277 10.11 -19.58 -27.95
CA LYS A 277 10.73 -20.91 -27.97
C LYS A 277 9.66 -22.00 -28.06
N ARG A 278 8.61 -21.92 -27.25
CA ARG A 278 7.54 -22.91 -27.24
C ARG A 278 6.72 -22.90 -28.53
N ALA A 279 6.47 -21.74 -29.13
CA ALA A 279 5.83 -21.64 -30.44
C ALA A 279 6.69 -22.28 -31.54
N LYS A 280 8.01 -22.03 -31.55
CA LYS A 280 8.95 -22.63 -32.49
C LYS A 280 9.00 -24.16 -32.38
N GLN A 281 9.03 -24.70 -31.16
CA GLN A 281 8.94 -26.15 -30.92
C GLN A 281 7.62 -26.75 -31.46
N LEU A 282 6.55 -25.95 -31.55
CA LEU A 282 5.26 -26.37 -32.12
C LEU A 282 5.16 -26.13 -33.64
N GLY A 283 6.22 -25.62 -34.28
CA GLY A 283 6.28 -25.33 -35.72
C GLY A 283 5.70 -23.97 -36.13
N PHE A 284 5.66 -23.00 -35.21
CA PHE A 284 5.19 -21.63 -35.48
C PHE A 284 6.30 -20.62 -35.23
N ASP A 285 6.45 -19.66 -36.13
CA ASP A 285 7.32 -18.51 -35.90
C ASP A 285 6.48 -17.34 -35.41
N LEU A 286 6.73 -16.90 -34.19
CA LEU A 286 6.08 -15.74 -33.60
C LEU A 286 7.00 -14.54 -33.69
N GLU A 287 6.44 -13.44 -34.14
CA GLU A 287 7.20 -12.21 -34.17
C GLU A 287 7.27 -11.58 -32.79
N VAL A 288 8.49 -11.32 -32.31
CA VAL A 288 8.75 -10.73 -31.00
C VAL A 288 9.33 -9.34 -31.16
N VAL A 289 8.64 -8.34 -30.60
CA VAL A 289 9.15 -6.96 -30.52
C VAL A 289 9.52 -6.70 -29.07
N ASP A 290 10.78 -6.92 -28.71
CA ASP A 290 11.28 -6.59 -27.38
C ASP A 290 11.93 -5.21 -27.36
N TYR A 291 11.68 -4.42 -26.31
CA TYR A 291 12.37 -3.15 -26.10
C TYR A 291 13.85 -3.36 -25.73
N HIS A 292 14.21 -4.55 -25.25
CA HIS A 292 15.58 -4.95 -24.91
C HIS A 292 15.78 -6.46 -25.14
N ASP A 293 16.60 -6.82 -26.13
CA ASP A 293 16.94 -8.20 -26.48
C ASP A 293 18.47 -8.43 -26.42
N SER A 294 18.94 -9.56 -26.95
CA SER A 294 20.36 -9.92 -27.00
C SER A 294 21.21 -8.98 -27.87
N GLU A 295 20.59 -8.22 -28.77
CA GLU A 295 21.25 -7.24 -29.63
C GLU A 295 21.26 -5.84 -28.99
N GLY A 296 20.57 -5.66 -27.86
CA GLY A 296 20.54 -4.42 -27.08
C GLY A 296 19.15 -3.78 -27.02
N PHE A 297 19.11 -2.47 -26.83
CA PHE A 297 17.87 -1.70 -26.73
C PHE A 297 17.29 -1.35 -28.10
N LYS A 298 15.96 -1.43 -28.23
CA LYS A 298 15.24 -0.89 -29.40
C LYS A 298 14.70 0.50 -29.12
N TYR A 299 14.79 1.36 -30.14
CA TYR A 299 14.32 2.75 -30.11
C TYR A 299 12.79 2.85 -30.10
N ILE A 300 12.27 3.86 -29.40
CA ILE A 300 10.82 4.03 -29.20
C ILE A 300 10.04 4.13 -30.52
N GLU A 301 10.59 4.80 -31.53
CA GLU A 301 9.97 4.92 -32.85
C GLU A 301 9.95 3.59 -33.62
N ARG A 302 11.03 2.81 -33.51
CA ARG A 302 11.13 1.48 -34.12
C ARG A 302 10.11 0.53 -33.47
N ILE A 303 10.01 0.54 -32.15
CA ILE A 303 9.01 -0.23 -31.40
C ILE A 303 7.59 0.16 -31.85
N ALA A 304 7.29 1.46 -31.92
CA ALA A 304 5.99 1.96 -32.37
C ALA A 304 5.63 1.47 -33.78
N ARG A 305 6.59 1.54 -34.71
CA ARG A 305 6.42 1.10 -36.11
C ARG A 305 6.22 -0.40 -36.22
N GLU A 306 7.05 -1.19 -35.53
CA GLU A 306 6.97 -2.65 -35.55
C GLU A 306 5.62 -3.13 -34.96
N ILE A 307 5.14 -2.50 -33.87
CA ILE A 307 3.82 -2.86 -33.31
C ILE A 307 2.67 -2.38 -34.22
N GLY A 308 2.74 -1.15 -34.73
CA GLY A 308 1.65 -0.54 -35.50
C GLY A 308 1.40 -1.16 -36.88
N THR A 309 2.41 -1.81 -37.46
CA THR A 309 2.32 -2.44 -38.80
C THR A 309 1.86 -3.90 -38.76
N LYS A 310 1.78 -4.52 -37.57
CA LYS A 310 1.66 -5.99 -37.43
C LYS A 310 0.43 -6.39 -36.64
N SER A 311 -0.39 -7.26 -37.23
CA SER A 311 -1.64 -7.74 -36.64
C SER A 311 -1.47 -8.89 -35.63
N ASN A 312 -0.28 -9.49 -35.53
CA ASN A 312 0.00 -10.61 -34.61
C ASN A 312 1.45 -10.57 -34.09
N VAL A 313 1.68 -9.84 -32.99
CA VAL A 313 3.02 -9.65 -32.39
C VAL A 313 3.04 -9.98 -30.90
N VAL A 314 4.15 -10.55 -30.42
CA VAL A 314 4.47 -10.65 -28.99
C VAL A 314 5.37 -9.48 -28.63
N ALA A 315 4.79 -8.41 -28.08
CA ALA A 315 5.53 -7.19 -27.75
C ALA A 315 5.87 -7.13 -26.26
N VAL A 316 7.13 -6.87 -25.94
CA VAL A 316 7.62 -6.71 -24.57
C VAL A 316 7.83 -5.24 -24.30
N LEU A 317 7.10 -4.70 -23.32
CA LEU A 317 7.05 -3.26 -23.09
C LEU A 317 7.17 -2.93 -21.61
N THR A 318 7.84 -1.83 -21.32
CA THR A 318 7.74 -1.18 -20.01
C THR A 318 6.34 -0.58 -19.82
N ASN A 319 5.97 -0.34 -18.55
CA ASN A 319 4.65 0.23 -18.23
C ASN A 319 4.45 1.63 -18.86
N ASP A 320 5.51 2.42 -18.95
CA ASP A 320 5.55 3.72 -19.62
C ASP A 320 5.42 3.57 -21.14
N LEU A 321 6.21 2.72 -21.81
CA LEU A 321 6.09 2.51 -23.27
C LEU A 321 4.70 2.05 -23.68
N TYR A 322 4.13 1.07 -22.96
CA TYR A 322 2.78 0.59 -23.24
C TYR A 322 1.74 1.72 -23.26
N ARG A 323 1.91 2.72 -22.37
CA ARG A 323 1.01 3.89 -22.29
C ARG A 323 1.33 4.93 -23.37
N VAL A 324 2.61 5.22 -23.60
CA VAL A 324 3.05 6.16 -24.65
C VAL A 324 2.55 5.72 -26.02
N LEU A 325 2.71 4.44 -26.34
CA LEU A 325 2.27 3.84 -27.60
C LEU A 325 0.75 3.73 -27.73
N SER A 326 -0.01 3.93 -26.65
CA SER A 326 -1.48 3.95 -26.64
C SER A 326 -2.13 2.74 -27.33
N ILE A 327 -1.57 1.57 -27.06
CA ILE A 327 -1.96 0.30 -27.68
C ILE A 327 -3.41 -0.05 -27.33
N LYS A 328 -4.21 -0.34 -28.36
CA LYS A 328 -5.62 -0.76 -28.24
C LYS A 328 -5.78 -2.22 -28.66
N GLY A 329 -6.46 -3.03 -27.83
CA GLY A 329 -6.73 -4.45 -28.10
C GLY A 329 -5.57 -5.39 -27.75
N GLY A 330 -5.77 -6.70 -27.89
CA GLY A 330 -4.80 -7.77 -27.58
C GLY A 330 -4.82 -8.28 -26.13
N LEU A 331 -3.99 -9.29 -25.84
CA LEU A 331 -3.83 -9.88 -24.51
C LEU A 331 -2.70 -9.17 -23.76
N ILE A 332 -2.96 -8.71 -22.54
CA ILE A 332 -1.91 -8.13 -21.68
C ILE A 332 -1.48 -9.17 -20.64
N LEU A 333 -0.20 -9.52 -20.65
CA LEU A 333 0.45 -10.38 -19.65
C LEU A 333 1.30 -9.52 -18.71
N LYS A 334 1.11 -9.66 -17.40
CA LYS A 334 1.86 -8.92 -16.37
C LYS A 334 2.58 -9.88 -15.41
N PRO A 335 3.85 -10.23 -15.67
CA PRO A 335 4.57 -11.23 -14.85
C PRO A 335 4.98 -10.70 -13.46
N GLY A 336 5.18 -9.38 -13.30
CA GLY A 336 5.89 -8.78 -12.16
C GLY A 336 5.44 -9.24 -10.77
N ASN A 337 4.15 -9.17 -10.45
CA ASN A 337 3.66 -9.54 -9.10
C ASN A 337 3.86 -11.03 -8.77
N ARG A 338 3.89 -11.91 -9.78
CA ARG A 338 4.06 -13.35 -9.60
C ARG A 338 5.52 -13.73 -9.45
N VAL A 339 6.39 -13.11 -10.24
CA VAL A 339 7.86 -13.27 -10.10
C VAL A 339 8.31 -12.79 -8.72
N ILE A 340 7.79 -11.65 -8.25
CA ILE A 340 8.07 -11.16 -6.89
C ILE A 340 7.58 -12.13 -5.82
N SER A 341 6.35 -12.65 -5.96
CA SER A 341 5.80 -13.63 -5.01
C SER A 341 6.62 -14.93 -5.01
N ALA A 342 7.00 -15.43 -6.19
CA ALA A 342 7.79 -16.66 -6.33
C ALA A 342 9.23 -16.49 -5.82
N LEU A 343 9.85 -15.32 -6.02
CA LEU A 343 11.17 -15.01 -5.46
C LEU A 343 11.14 -14.88 -3.93
N ALA A 344 10.11 -14.23 -3.38
CA ALA A 344 9.88 -14.14 -1.93
C ALA A 344 9.67 -15.52 -1.28
N GLU A 345 9.04 -16.45 -2.01
CA GLU A 345 8.81 -17.84 -1.57
C GLU A 345 10.08 -18.72 -1.70
N ARG A 346 11.00 -18.43 -2.63
CA ARG A 346 12.19 -19.26 -2.87
C ARG A 346 13.27 -19.15 -1.79
N LYS A 347 13.28 -18.09 -0.97
CA LYS A 347 14.01 -18.02 0.30
C LYS A 347 13.37 -16.95 1.18
N ASN A 348 12.86 -17.34 2.34
CA ASN A 348 12.90 -16.56 3.57
C ASN A 348 13.01 -15.02 3.41
N LEU A 349 11.99 -14.33 2.86
CA LEU A 349 11.92 -12.86 2.79
C LEU A 349 10.46 -12.40 2.65
N ALA A 350 9.78 -12.18 3.78
CA ALA A 350 8.54 -11.41 3.83
C ALA A 350 8.89 -9.98 4.28
N LEU A 351 9.25 -9.11 3.34
CA LEU A 351 9.28 -7.67 3.57
C LEU A 351 8.00 -7.07 2.99
N LYS A 352 7.31 -6.27 3.81
CA LYS A 352 6.14 -5.51 3.38
C LYS A 352 6.63 -4.30 2.58
N PHE A 353 6.12 -4.18 1.36
CA PHE A 353 6.31 -2.97 0.56
C PHE A 353 5.57 -1.82 1.22
N ASP A 354 6.26 -0.70 1.42
CA ASP A 354 5.62 0.55 1.79
C ASP A 354 4.71 0.97 0.62
N ASN A 355 3.43 1.19 0.90
CA ASN A 355 2.44 1.57 -0.11
C ASN A 355 2.72 2.96 -0.72
N SER A 356 3.62 3.74 -0.11
CA SER A 356 4.07 5.04 -0.61
C SER A 356 5.05 4.92 -1.79
N SER A 357 5.71 3.78 -1.95
CA SER A 357 6.68 3.50 -3.02
C SER A 357 6.24 2.27 -3.84
N SER A 358 5.15 2.45 -4.58
CA SER A 358 4.50 1.40 -5.39
C SER A 358 5.34 0.78 -6.51
N ASP A 359 6.68 0.91 -6.56
CA ASP A 359 7.47 0.54 -7.74
C ASP A 359 8.89 -0.01 -7.50
N THR A 360 9.17 -0.74 -6.40
CA THR A 360 10.46 -1.48 -6.32
C THR A 360 10.28 -2.95 -5.92
N PRO A 361 10.38 -3.90 -6.87
CA PRO A 361 10.39 -5.35 -6.61
C PRO A 361 11.59 -5.82 -5.77
N LEU A 362 11.41 -6.87 -4.96
CA LEU A 362 12.50 -7.60 -4.27
C LEU A 362 13.61 -8.13 -5.24
N SER A 363 13.31 -8.21 -6.54
CA SER A 363 14.30 -8.52 -7.59
C SER A 363 15.38 -7.44 -7.75
N PHE A 364 15.24 -6.28 -7.10
CA PHE A 364 16.29 -5.26 -7.01
C PHE A 364 17.50 -5.72 -6.18
N LEU A 365 17.32 -6.68 -5.26
CA LEU A 365 18.37 -7.12 -4.32
C LEU A 365 19.12 -8.38 -4.75
N LEU A 366 18.62 -9.16 -5.73
CA LEU A 366 19.10 -10.54 -5.94
C LEU A 366 19.79 -10.83 -7.27
N THR A 367 19.88 -9.88 -8.20
CA THR A 367 20.69 -10.09 -9.42
C THR A 367 21.36 -8.82 -9.89
N SER A 368 22.68 -8.91 -10.04
CA SER A 368 23.66 -8.03 -10.69
C SER A 368 24.55 -7.25 -9.72
N ASN A 369 25.85 -7.52 -9.85
CA ASN A 369 26.94 -6.83 -9.21
C ASN A 369 26.72 -5.31 -9.19
N GLY A 370 26.50 -4.74 -8.00
CA GLY A 370 26.84 -3.36 -7.65
C GLY A 370 26.30 -2.19 -8.48
N THR A 371 25.40 -2.36 -9.45
CA THR A 371 24.91 -1.25 -10.29
C THR A 371 23.60 -0.68 -9.73
N PRO A 372 23.54 0.61 -9.33
CA PRO A 372 22.33 1.29 -8.86
C PRO A 372 21.18 1.24 -9.89
N TYR A 373 19.92 1.25 -9.43
CA TYR A 373 18.73 1.36 -10.31
C TYR A 373 18.78 2.53 -11.26
N ASP A 374 19.31 3.63 -10.76
CA ASP A 374 19.38 4.90 -11.44
C ASP A 374 20.20 4.77 -12.73
N ASP A 375 21.25 3.94 -12.72
CA ASP A 375 22.08 3.68 -13.91
C ASP A 375 21.30 2.92 -14.97
N TYR A 376 20.56 1.88 -14.60
CA TYR A 376 19.74 1.10 -15.56
C TYR A 376 18.58 1.92 -16.13
N PHE A 377 17.96 2.75 -15.29
CA PHE A 377 16.88 3.61 -15.75
C PHE A 377 17.41 4.68 -16.71
N PHE A 378 18.58 5.26 -16.43
CA PHE A 378 19.26 6.19 -17.33
C PHE A 378 19.66 5.53 -18.64
N GLU A 379 20.26 4.34 -18.61
CA GLU A 379 20.60 3.58 -19.83
C GLU A 379 19.36 3.28 -20.66
N TYR A 380 18.27 2.84 -20.03
CA TYR A 380 17.00 2.65 -20.71
C TYR A 380 16.49 3.94 -21.35
N MET A 381 16.50 5.05 -20.61
CA MET A 381 16.05 6.34 -21.12
C MET A 381 16.89 6.80 -22.32
N PHE A 382 18.22 6.79 -22.18
CA PHE A 382 19.14 7.20 -23.24
C PHE A 382 18.99 6.31 -24.47
N ASN A 383 19.02 4.99 -24.30
CA ASN A 383 19.00 4.08 -25.44
C ASN A 383 17.61 3.91 -26.07
N VAL A 384 16.53 3.86 -25.30
CA VAL A 384 15.18 3.58 -25.81
C VAL A 384 14.41 4.85 -26.15
N ILE A 385 14.50 5.90 -25.34
CA ILE A 385 13.71 7.12 -25.51
C ILE A 385 14.46 8.13 -26.39
N PHE A 386 15.76 8.27 -26.17
CA PHE A 386 16.63 9.17 -26.94
C PHE A 386 17.43 8.46 -28.03
N ASP A 387 17.10 7.21 -28.35
CA ASP A 387 17.67 6.43 -29.45
C ASP A 387 19.21 6.28 -29.42
N ALA A 388 19.80 6.34 -28.22
CA ALA A 388 21.25 6.38 -28.01
C ALA A 388 21.96 7.53 -28.75
N ASP A 389 21.23 8.62 -29.05
CA ASP A 389 21.75 9.78 -29.77
C ASP A 389 21.85 10.99 -28.84
N PRO A 390 23.08 11.44 -28.49
CA PRO A 390 23.27 12.63 -27.67
C PRO A 390 22.71 13.90 -28.33
N ASN A 391 22.64 13.97 -29.67
CA ASN A 391 22.02 15.13 -30.34
C ASN A 391 20.50 15.16 -30.15
N LYS A 392 19.86 13.99 -30.14
CA LYS A 392 18.45 13.88 -29.78
C LYS A 392 18.22 14.34 -28.35
N VAL A 393 19.11 13.98 -27.41
CA VAL A 393 19.08 14.50 -26.03
C VAL A 393 19.15 16.04 -26.01
N LEU A 394 20.08 16.63 -26.78
CA LEU A 394 20.22 18.09 -26.89
C LEU A 394 18.91 18.78 -27.28
N TRP A 395 18.14 18.19 -28.20
CA TRP A 395 16.85 18.74 -28.62
C TRP A 395 15.75 18.70 -27.55
N TYR A 396 15.89 17.88 -26.51
CA TYR A 396 14.93 17.75 -25.41
C TYR A 396 15.48 18.23 -24.06
N LEU A 397 16.63 18.93 -24.06
CA LEU A 397 17.22 19.50 -22.84
C LEU A 397 16.24 20.28 -21.97
N PRO A 398 15.33 21.12 -22.51
CA PRO A 398 14.35 21.82 -21.67
C PRO A 398 13.47 20.87 -20.85
N LEU A 399 13.05 19.73 -21.40
CA LEU A 399 12.25 18.74 -20.68
C LEU A 399 13.08 18.01 -19.62
N LEU A 400 14.33 17.68 -19.95
CA LEU A 400 15.25 17.08 -18.98
C LEU A 400 15.54 18.03 -17.83
N LYS A 401 15.72 19.33 -18.09
CA LYS A 401 15.92 20.34 -17.04
C LYS A 401 14.68 20.47 -16.16
N ILE A 402 13.48 20.51 -16.74
CA ILE A 402 12.24 20.50 -15.96
C ILE A 402 12.14 19.23 -15.12
N ALA A 403 12.44 18.06 -15.69
CA ALA A 403 12.41 16.81 -14.95
C ALA A 403 13.45 16.76 -13.81
N LYS A 404 14.64 17.33 -14.01
CA LYS A 404 15.71 17.49 -13.01
C LYS A 404 15.25 18.33 -11.83
N ASP A 405 14.80 19.54 -12.12
CA ASP A 405 14.60 20.58 -11.11
C ASP A 405 13.20 20.45 -10.46
N TYR A 406 12.21 19.98 -11.21
CA TYR A 406 10.79 20.01 -10.84
C TYR A 406 10.08 18.64 -10.90
N GLY A 407 10.72 17.62 -11.45
CA GLY A 407 10.19 16.27 -11.52
C GLY A 407 9.20 16.04 -12.67
N VAL A 408 8.50 14.91 -12.59
CA VAL A 408 7.57 14.37 -13.60
C VAL A 408 6.23 13.96 -12.95
N PRO A 409 5.12 13.82 -13.70
CA PRO A 409 4.97 14.02 -15.14
C PRO A 409 5.00 15.50 -15.56
N ILE A 410 5.40 15.75 -16.80
CA ILE A 410 5.33 17.08 -17.45
C ILE A 410 4.11 17.08 -18.39
N PRO A 411 3.11 17.96 -18.22
CA PRO A 411 1.98 18.04 -19.13
C PRO A 411 2.41 18.28 -20.58
N GLU A 412 1.73 17.66 -21.55
CA GLU A 412 2.19 17.66 -22.94
C GLU A 412 2.28 19.07 -23.53
N LYS A 413 1.28 19.93 -23.28
CA LYS A 413 1.31 21.33 -23.75
C LYS A 413 2.39 22.17 -23.07
N LEU A 414 2.72 21.89 -21.80
CA LEU A 414 3.91 22.48 -21.16
C LEU A 414 5.19 21.98 -21.83
N GLY A 415 5.26 20.70 -22.21
CA GLY A 415 6.38 20.13 -22.94
C GLY A 415 6.62 20.81 -24.29
N TYR A 416 5.56 20.99 -25.08
CA TYR A 416 5.64 21.73 -26.35
C TYR A 416 6.10 23.18 -26.12
N LEU A 417 5.49 23.89 -25.17
CA LEU A 417 5.84 25.27 -24.83
C LEU A 417 7.32 25.40 -24.39
N ALA A 418 7.82 24.45 -23.62
CA ALA A 418 9.21 24.41 -23.20
C ALA A 418 10.17 24.26 -24.40
N LEU A 419 9.86 23.37 -25.34
CA LEU A 419 10.71 23.16 -26.54
C LEU A 419 10.64 24.33 -27.53
N GLU A 420 9.44 24.87 -27.78
CA GLU A 420 9.25 26.05 -28.64
C GLU A 420 9.96 27.28 -28.09
N SER A 421 10.08 27.40 -26.77
CA SER A 421 10.88 28.45 -26.11
C SER A 421 12.36 28.42 -26.48
N TYR A 422 12.85 27.30 -26.99
CA TYR A 422 14.23 27.10 -27.45
C TYR A 422 14.30 26.90 -28.97
N GLY A 423 13.28 27.36 -29.72
CA GLY A 423 13.32 27.41 -31.19
C GLY A 423 13.08 26.08 -31.88
N ARG A 424 12.74 25.02 -31.15
CA ARG A 424 12.41 23.73 -31.74
C ARG A 424 10.97 23.74 -32.28
N LYS A 425 10.81 23.54 -33.59
CA LYS A 425 9.51 23.25 -34.19
C LYS A 425 9.15 21.78 -33.89
N VAL A 426 8.03 21.57 -33.21
CA VAL A 426 7.56 20.23 -32.86
C VAL A 426 6.26 19.96 -33.61
N ASP A 427 6.12 18.76 -34.16
CA ASP A 427 4.82 18.29 -34.70
C ASP A 427 3.89 17.98 -33.50
N LEU A 428 2.89 18.84 -33.30
CA LEU A 428 2.10 19.00 -32.06
C LEU A 428 1.31 17.76 -31.60
N GLU A 429 1.27 16.67 -32.37
CA GLU A 429 0.39 15.52 -32.10
C GLU A 429 1.09 14.14 -32.08
N LYS A 430 2.40 14.05 -32.38
CA LYS A 430 3.06 12.73 -32.57
C LYS A 430 4.36 12.50 -31.81
N ASP A 431 4.83 13.46 -31.03
CA ASP A 431 6.13 13.33 -30.34
C ASP A 431 6.04 12.33 -29.16
N LEU A 432 6.58 11.13 -29.38
CA LEU A 432 6.58 10.05 -28.38
C LEU A 432 7.45 10.38 -27.16
N VAL A 433 8.45 11.25 -27.29
CA VAL A 433 9.32 11.65 -26.17
C VAL A 433 8.57 12.61 -25.23
N ILE A 434 7.84 13.58 -25.77
CA ILE A 434 6.98 14.48 -24.96
C ILE A 434 5.92 13.66 -24.23
N LYS A 435 5.26 12.75 -24.94
CA LYS A 435 4.26 11.85 -24.36
C LYS A 435 4.86 10.91 -23.31
N TRP A 436 6.13 10.56 -23.43
CA TRP A 436 6.85 9.81 -22.42
C TRP A 436 7.06 10.62 -21.14
N PHE A 437 7.51 11.88 -21.24
CA PHE A 437 7.60 12.80 -20.09
C PHE A 437 6.25 13.07 -19.42
N SER A 438 5.15 13.08 -20.19
CA SER A 438 3.78 13.20 -19.66
C SER A 438 3.30 11.92 -18.96
N THR A 439 3.95 10.80 -19.24
CA THR A 439 3.54 9.47 -18.81
C THR A 439 4.35 8.93 -17.64
N ILE A 440 5.62 9.25 -17.55
CA ILE A 440 6.46 8.68 -16.52
C ILE A 440 6.09 9.19 -15.11
N LYS A 441 6.24 8.31 -14.12
CA LYS A 441 5.97 8.61 -12.70
C LYS A 441 7.22 8.52 -11.82
N ASN A 442 8.28 7.90 -12.33
CA ASN A 442 9.52 7.69 -11.60
C ASN A 442 10.37 8.95 -11.72
N GLU A 443 10.99 9.35 -10.62
CA GLU A 443 11.99 10.40 -10.63
C GLU A 443 13.13 10.02 -11.59
N ILE A 444 13.57 10.99 -12.40
CA ILE A 444 14.59 10.77 -13.42
C ILE A 444 15.92 11.23 -12.85
N LYS A 445 16.80 10.27 -12.52
CA LYS A 445 18.22 10.55 -12.28
C LYS A 445 18.99 10.28 -13.56
N PHE A 446 19.89 11.18 -13.91
CA PHE A 446 20.66 11.09 -15.15
C PHE A 446 22.12 11.43 -14.92
N LYS A 447 22.98 10.85 -15.77
CA LYS A 447 24.42 11.12 -15.76
C LYS A 447 24.68 12.42 -16.52
N ILE A 448 25.58 13.26 -16.00
CA ILE A 448 26.07 14.47 -16.67
C ILE A 448 27.32 14.10 -17.46
N GLY A 449 27.29 14.27 -18.78
CA GLY A 449 28.43 13.96 -19.64
C GLY A 449 28.17 14.37 -21.09
N LEU A 450 29.24 14.75 -21.79
CA LEU A 450 29.24 15.09 -23.21
C LEU A 450 28.77 13.90 -24.06
N GLU A 451 29.17 12.69 -23.67
CA GLU A 451 28.81 11.44 -24.31
C GLU A 451 27.30 11.15 -24.31
N TYR A 452 26.55 11.81 -23.43
CA TYR A 452 25.10 11.71 -23.34
C TYR A 452 24.37 12.96 -23.82
N GLY A 453 25.08 14.05 -24.16
CA GLY A 453 24.49 15.34 -24.48
C GLY A 453 23.79 16.01 -23.29
N THR A 454 24.12 15.63 -22.05
CA THR A 454 23.50 16.15 -20.82
C THR A 454 24.37 17.19 -20.11
N ASP A 455 25.58 17.44 -20.59
CA ASP A 455 26.52 18.45 -20.10
C ASP A 455 25.96 19.88 -20.22
N LEU A 456 25.13 20.14 -21.22
CA LEU A 456 24.49 21.44 -21.46
C LEU A 456 23.15 21.62 -20.74
N ILE A 457 22.72 20.69 -19.88
CA ILE A 457 21.39 20.78 -19.26
C ILE A 457 21.20 22.04 -18.43
N ASP A 458 22.24 22.51 -17.76
CA ASP A 458 22.18 23.69 -16.90
C ASP A 458 22.26 25.01 -17.68
N THR A 459 22.43 24.97 -19.02
CA THR A 459 22.28 26.17 -19.87
C THR A 459 20.82 26.49 -20.18
N VAL A 460 19.88 25.63 -19.80
CA VAL A 460 18.45 25.88 -19.96
C VAL A 460 17.98 26.89 -18.90
N GLU A 461 17.62 28.08 -19.34
CA GLU A 461 16.94 29.12 -18.58
C GLU A 461 15.47 28.76 -18.30
N ILE A 462 15.21 28.17 -17.13
CA ILE A 462 13.85 27.91 -16.62
C ILE A 462 12.97 29.18 -16.55
N PRO A 463 13.47 30.37 -16.15
CA PRO A 463 12.64 31.58 -16.09
C PRO A 463 11.94 31.91 -17.40
N LYS A 464 12.57 31.62 -18.55
CA LYS A 464 11.98 31.80 -19.88
C LYS A 464 10.72 30.95 -20.07
N ILE A 465 10.76 29.69 -19.62
CA ILE A 465 9.64 28.74 -19.69
C ILE A 465 8.54 29.17 -18.72
N LYS A 466 8.90 29.54 -17.48
CA LYS A 466 7.95 30.07 -16.49
C LYS A 466 7.21 31.29 -17.01
N ASN A 467 7.91 32.27 -17.59
CA ASN A 467 7.31 33.51 -18.09
C ASN A 467 6.33 33.25 -19.24
N LYS A 468 6.68 32.38 -20.19
CA LYS A 468 5.73 31.98 -21.24
C LYS A 468 4.51 31.25 -20.69
N LEU A 469 4.69 30.37 -19.69
CA LEU A 469 3.56 29.71 -19.05
C LEU A 469 2.66 30.72 -18.32
N LYS A 470 3.24 31.72 -17.63
CA LYS A 470 2.50 32.82 -17.04
C LYS A 470 1.70 33.58 -18.09
N GLU A 471 2.32 34.03 -19.18
CA GLU A 471 1.62 34.71 -20.29
C GLU A 471 0.43 33.90 -20.82
N VAL A 472 0.60 32.59 -20.98
CA VAL A 472 -0.47 31.66 -21.40
C VAL A 472 -1.61 31.60 -20.38
N ILE A 473 -1.30 31.62 -19.08
CA ILE A 473 -2.30 31.64 -18.01
C ILE A 473 -3.01 33.00 -17.95
N THR A 474 -2.26 34.11 -17.91
CA THR A 474 -2.81 35.45 -17.71
C THR A 474 -3.65 35.91 -18.90
N SER A 475 -3.28 35.54 -20.14
CA SER A 475 -4.05 35.86 -21.36
C SER A 475 -5.43 35.20 -21.43
N ARG A 476 -5.70 34.19 -20.60
CA ARG A 476 -6.97 33.45 -20.54
C ARG A 476 -7.73 33.69 -19.23
N LEU A 477 -7.25 34.59 -18.38
CA LEU A 477 -7.74 34.74 -17.02
C LEU A 477 -9.17 35.30 -17.00
N THR A 478 -10.04 34.62 -16.28
CA THR A 478 -11.39 35.06 -15.92
C THR A 478 -11.55 34.88 -14.41
N PRO A 479 -12.51 35.56 -13.73
CA PRO A 479 -12.70 35.38 -12.29
C PRO A 479 -12.90 33.91 -11.87
N GLN A 480 -13.68 33.16 -12.66
CA GLN A 480 -13.91 31.74 -12.43
C GLN A 480 -12.64 30.90 -12.66
N LEU A 481 -11.86 31.18 -13.71
CA LEU A 481 -10.60 30.48 -13.95
C LEU A 481 -9.55 30.82 -12.89
N ALA A 482 -9.50 32.08 -12.42
CA ALA A 482 -8.61 32.50 -11.34
C ALA A 482 -8.88 31.69 -10.08
N LYS A 483 -10.16 31.53 -9.71
CA LYS A 483 -10.56 30.63 -8.62
C LYS A 483 -10.11 29.18 -8.88
N SER A 484 -10.38 28.62 -10.05
CA SER A 484 -9.95 27.25 -10.40
C SER A 484 -8.42 27.05 -10.34
N LEU A 485 -7.63 28.10 -10.63
CA LEU A 485 -6.17 28.06 -10.56
C LEU A 485 -5.66 28.10 -9.11
N ILE A 486 -6.31 28.88 -8.23
CA ILE A 486 -6.06 28.85 -6.78
C ILE A 486 -6.43 27.47 -6.22
N GLU A 487 -7.57 26.92 -6.63
CA GLU A 487 -7.98 25.55 -6.30
C GLU A 487 -6.93 24.52 -6.76
N LEU A 488 -6.34 24.69 -7.94
CA LEU A 488 -5.29 23.79 -8.45
C LEU A 488 -3.98 23.89 -7.65
N TYR A 489 -3.61 25.10 -7.24
CA TYR A 489 -2.46 25.30 -6.35
C TYR A 489 -2.65 24.50 -5.06
N TYR A 490 -3.82 24.63 -4.41
CA TYR A 490 -4.14 23.86 -3.20
C TYR A 490 -4.31 22.37 -3.47
N TYR A 491 -4.84 21.97 -4.62
CA TYR A 491 -4.91 20.56 -5.03
C TYR A 491 -3.52 19.93 -5.04
N SER A 492 -2.51 20.69 -5.50
CA SER A 492 -1.11 20.23 -5.53
C SER A 492 -0.49 20.05 -4.14
N LEU A 493 -0.99 20.76 -3.12
CA LEU A 493 -0.51 20.67 -1.73
C LEU A 493 -1.14 19.48 -0.99
N VAL A 494 -2.43 19.21 -1.21
CA VAL A 494 -3.19 18.26 -0.38
C VAL A 494 -2.98 16.79 -0.79
N ASN A 495 -2.36 16.52 -1.94
CA ASN A 495 -1.92 15.19 -2.42
C ASN A 495 -2.95 14.04 -2.27
N LEU A 496 -4.24 14.33 -2.51
CA LEU A 496 -5.31 13.33 -2.44
C LEU A 496 -5.55 12.69 -3.81
N THR A 497 -5.12 11.44 -3.98
CA THR A 497 -5.24 10.72 -5.27
C THR A 497 -6.68 10.46 -5.74
N PHE A 498 -7.66 10.55 -4.84
CA PHE A 498 -9.08 10.33 -5.14
C PHE A 498 -9.84 11.62 -5.46
N ALA A 499 -9.28 12.80 -5.13
CA ALA A 499 -9.96 14.06 -5.34
C ALA A 499 -10.14 14.38 -6.84
N GLU A 500 -11.29 14.94 -7.17
CA GLU A 500 -11.56 15.47 -8.52
C GLU A 500 -10.67 16.67 -8.79
N LEU A 501 -10.24 16.83 -10.05
CA LEU A 501 -9.48 18.02 -10.46
C LEU A 501 -10.41 19.22 -10.56
N PRO A 502 -9.93 20.45 -10.26
CA PRO A 502 -10.68 21.65 -10.56
C PRO A 502 -10.94 21.77 -12.07
N ASP A 503 -11.96 22.54 -12.44
CA ASP A 503 -12.25 22.83 -13.84
C ASP A 503 -11.27 23.88 -14.37
N LEU A 504 -10.30 23.41 -15.16
CA LEU A 504 -9.22 24.23 -15.73
C LEU A 504 -9.51 24.64 -17.18
N GLY A 505 -10.64 24.22 -17.76
CA GLY A 505 -10.94 24.42 -19.18
C GLY A 505 -9.77 24.01 -20.09
N ASP A 506 -9.43 24.90 -21.02
CA ASP A 506 -8.39 24.68 -22.03
C ASP A 506 -6.95 24.66 -21.48
N LEU A 507 -6.74 25.11 -20.23
CA LEU A 507 -5.42 25.07 -19.59
C LEU A 507 -5.07 23.70 -19.03
N LYS A 508 -6.02 22.76 -18.98
CA LYS A 508 -5.82 21.45 -18.36
C LYS A 508 -4.55 20.73 -18.83
N ASP A 509 -4.31 20.69 -20.14
CA ASP A 509 -3.17 19.97 -20.73
C ASP A 509 -1.82 20.72 -20.60
N TYR A 510 -1.85 21.99 -20.17
CA TYR A 510 -0.67 22.76 -19.77
C TYR A 510 -0.33 22.52 -18.30
N LEU A 511 -1.34 22.31 -17.46
CA LEU A 511 -1.20 22.38 -16.01
C LEU A 511 -1.18 21.02 -15.32
N VAL A 512 -1.79 20.00 -15.92
CA VAL A 512 -2.01 18.70 -15.27
C VAL A 512 -1.72 17.55 -16.22
N SER A 513 -1.00 16.55 -15.70
CA SER A 513 -0.92 15.23 -16.35
C SER A 513 -1.22 14.14 -15.34
N ARG A 514 -2.13 13.21 -15.70
CA ARG A 514 -2.51 12.05 -14.87
C ARG A 514 -2.97 12.42 -13.46
N LYS A 515 -3.73 13.52 -13.34
CA LYS A 515 -4.16 14.10 -12.06
C LYS A 515 -2.99 14.52 -11.14
N ARG A 516 -1.81 14.76 -11.69
CA ARG A 516 -0.65 15.33 -10.97
C ARG A 516 -0.30 16.68 -11.55
N VAL A 517 0.09 17.59 -10.65
CA VAL A 517 0.59 18.93 -10.98
C VAL A 517 2.11 18.89 -10.85
N ASN A 518 2.82 19.35 -11.88
CA ASN A 518 4.29 19.44 -11.85
C ASN A 518 4.73 20.56 -10.89
N LYS A 519 5.88 20.42 -10.21
CA LYS A 519 6.36 21.44 -9.25
C LYS A 519 6.59 22.80 -9.92
N LEU A 520 7.04 22.83 -11.18
CA LEU A 520 7.21 24.09 -11.93
C LEU A 520 5.88 24.85 -12.03
N ILE A 521 4.78 24.13 -12.24
CA ILE A 521 3.44 24.70 -12.38
C ILE A 521 2.98 25.22 -11.03
N LYS A 522 3.22 24.48 -9.95
CA LYS A 522 2.94 24.93 -8.59
C LYS A 522 3.64 26.27 -8.29
N GLU A 523 4.93 26.37 -8.57
CA GLU A 523 5.69 27.63 -8.37
C GLU A 523 5.14 28.76 -9.24
N VAL A 524 4.79 28.49 -10.50
CA VAL A 524 4.19 29.51 -11.38
C VAL A 524 2.84 30.00 -10.83
N LEU A 525 2.00 29.11 -10.28
CA LEU A 525 0.74 29.50 -9.65
C LEU A 525 0.94 30.29 -8.36
N GLU A 526 1.96 29.95 -7.57
CA GLU A 526 2.34 30.69 -6.36
C GLU A 526 2.81 32.12 -6.71
N GLU A 527 3.67 32.26 -7.71
CA GLU A 527 4.14 33.56 -8.22
C GLU A 527 2.98 34.41 -8.80
N LEU A 528 1.94 33.76 -9.35
CA LEU A 528 0.74 34.43 -9.85
C LEU A 528 -0.33 34.69 -8.78
N MET A 529 -0.17 34.20 -7.55
CA MET A 529 -1.21 34.25 -6.50
C MET A 529 -1.80 35.65 -6.28
N PRO A 530 -1.01 36.75 -6.22
CA PRO A 530 -1.57 38.10 -6.07
C PRO A 530 -2.53 38.48 -7.23
N VAL A 531 -2.14 38.17 -8.47
CA VAL A 531 -2.95 38.45 -9.68
C VAL A 531 -4.21 37.60 -9.68
N LEU A 532 -4.12 36.33 -9.27
CA LEU A 532 -5.26 35.44 -9.16
C LEU A 532 -6.27 35.96 -8.13
N LEU A 533 -5.78 36.40 -6.96
CA LEU A 533 -6.64 36.93 -5.89
C LEU A 533 -7.34 38.23 -6.29
N GLU A 534 -6.64 39.15 -6.95
CA GLU A 534 -7.23 40.39 -7.48
C GLU A 534 -8.40 40.08 -8.43
N ASN A 535 -8.22 39.10 -9.32
CA ASN A 535 -9.26 38.69 -10.27
C ASN A 535 -10.45 37.95 -9.61
N THR A 536 -10.34 37.55 -8.34
CA THR A 536 -11.45 36.94 -7.58
C THR A 536 -12.25 37.94 -6.75
N ALA A 537 -11.92 39.24 -6.77
CA ALA A 537 -12.59 40.25 -5.96
C ALA A 537 -14.12 40.30 -6.17
N GLY A 538 -14.61 40.06 -7.39
CA GLY A 538 -16.04 39.99 -7.72
C GLY A 538 -16.77 38.73 -7.24
N GLU A 539 -16.05 37.71 -6.76
CA GLU A 539 -16.61 36.42 -6.32
C GLU A 539 -16.67 36.27 -4.79
N VAL A 540 -16.27 37.30 -4.03
CA VAL A 540 -16.18 37.26 -2.55
C VAL A 540 -17.53 36.95 -1.91
N GLU A 541 -18.61 37.59 -2.35
CA GLU A 541 -19.95 37.38 -1.79
C GLU A 541 -20.45 35.94 -2.00
N LYS A 542 -20.27 35.41 -3.22
CA LYS A 542 -20.61 34.03 -3.57
C LYS A 542 -19.75 33.02 -2.81
N THR A 543 -18.47 33.31 -2.62
CA THR A 543 -17.54 32.49 -1.83
C THR A 543 -17.91 32.51 -0.34
N CYS A 544 -18.30 33.67 0.18
CA CYS A 544 -18.78 33.89 1.54
C CYS A 544 -20.07 33.11 1.81
N LEU A 545 -21.04 33.15 0.89
CA LEU A 545 -22.26 32.33 0.97
C LEU A 545 -21.93 30.84 0.99
N SER A 546 -21.06 30.37 0.09
CA SER A 546 -20.62 28.97 0.04
C SER A 546 -19.98 28.51 1.36
N LEU A 547 -19.12 29.32 1.98
CA LEU A 547 -18.50 29.02 3.27
C LEU A 547 -19.53 28.93 4.40
N LYS A 548 -20.46 29.90 4.45
CA LYS A 548 -21.54 29.93 5.45
C LYS A 548 -22.46 28.71 5.34
N THR A 549 -22.90 28.34 4.13
CA THR A 549 -23.74 27.16 3.91
C THR A 549 -23.02 25.88 4.33
N ARG A 550 -21.72 25.75 4.03
CA ARG A 550 -20.95 24.58 4.47
C ARG A 550 -20.86 24.49 5.99
N LEU A 551 -20.65 25.62 6.68
CA LEU A 551 -20.61 25.66 8.14
C LEU A 551 -21.98 25.42 8.80
N SER A 552 -23.07 25.92 8.23
CA SER A 552 -24.41 25.68 8.75
C SER A 552 -24.79 24.21 8.61
N VAL A 553 -24.56 23.62 7.44
CA VAL A 553 -24.76 22.18 7.20
C VAL A 553 -23.88 21.36 8.13
N PHE A 554 -22.61 21.76 8.35
CA PHE A 554 -21.72 21.11 9.30
C PHE A 554 -22.29 21.14 10.73
N ARG A 555 -22.73 22.31 11.22
CA ARG A 555 -23.31 22.46 12.57
C ARG A 555 -24.61 21.66 12.72
N ASP A 556 -25.49 21.69 11.73
CA ASP A 556 -26.78 20.99 11.77
C ASP A 556 -26.60 19.47 11.78
N LYS A 557 -25.63 18.96 11.01
CA LYS A 557 -25.27 17.53 10.98
C LYS A 557 -24.54 17.06 12.24
N VAL A 558 -23.66 17.90 12.82
CA VAL A 558 -23.04 17.61 14.13
C VAL A 558 -24.08 17.55 15.24
N ASN A 559 -25.04 18.47 15.24
CA ASN A 559 -26.12 18.51 16.23
C ASN A 559 -27.10 17.33 16.11
N SER A 560 -27.21 16.70 14.93
CA SER A 560 -28.06 15.53 14.69
C SER A 560 -27.34 14.19 14.88
N GLY A 561 -26.03 14.18 15.15
CA GLY A 561 -25.25 12.96 15.39
C GLY A 561 -24.86 12.19 14.13
N GLU A 562 -25.11 12.74 12.93
CA GLU A 562 -24.74 12.15 11.63
C GLU A 562 -23.33 12.60 11.20
N VAL A 563 -22.33 12.27 12.01
CA VAL A 563 -20.93 12.73 11.83
C VAL A 563 -20.27 12.13 10.58
N ASP A 564 -20.69 10.93 10.15
CA ASP A 564 -20.07 10.20 9.03
C ASP A 564 -20.34 10.86 7.66
N GLU A 565 -21.49 11.51 7.45
CA GLU A 565 -21.78 12.22 6.19
C GLU A 565 -21.03 13.55 6.06
N VAL A 566 -20.73 14.19 7.20
CA VAL A 566 -19.99 15.47 7.25
C VAL A 566 -18.52 15.29 6.85
N ILE A 567 -17.97 14.14 7.22
CA ILE A 567 -16.63 13.69 6.86
C ILE A 567 -16.52 13.55 5.34
N GLU A 568 -17.53 13.02 4.64
CA GLU A 568 -17.50 12.88 3.17
C GLU A 568 -17.46 14.23 2.44
N ASP A 569 -18.34 15.19 2.73
CA ASP A 569 -18.37 16.47 2.00
C ASP A 569 -17.13 17.36 2.25
N ALA A 570 -16.58 17.35 3.47
CA ALA A 570 -15.35 18.06 3.79
C ALA A 570 -14.08 17.36 3.26
N LEU A 571 -14.14 16.05 2.95
CA LEU A 571 -13.02 15.27 2.42
C LEU A 571 -13.01 15.13 0.90
N LEU A 572 -14.12 15.36 0.19
CA LEU A 572 -14.17 15.15 -1.26
C LEU A 572 -13.35 16.18 -2.07
N ALA A 573 -13.20 17.43 -1.58
CA ALA A 573 -12.38 18.45 -2.25
C ALA A 573 -11.81 19.51 -1.28
N PRO A 574 -10.95 19.13 -0.33
CA PRO A 574 -10.51 20.01 0.75
C PRO A 574 -9.67 21.20 0.21
N TYR A 575 -9.09 21.08 -0.99
CA TYR A 575 -8.45 22.19 -1.70
C TYR A 575 -9.41 23.34 -2.08
N LYS A 576 -10.70 23.05 -2.35
CA LYS A 576 -11.71 24.10 -2.65
C LYS A 576 -11.99 24.94 -1.42
N LEU A 577 -12.15 24.29 -0.28
CA LEU A 577 -12.36 24.96 0.99
C LEU A 577 -11.18 25.87 1.34
N LEU A 578 -9.94 25.38 1.14
CA LEU A 578 -8.74 26.18 1.41
C LEU A 578 -8.62 27.37 0.43
N SER A 579 -8.98 27.18 -0.84
CA SER A 579 -9.09 28.27 -1.81
C SER A 579 -10.12 29.32 -1.37
N ASP A 580 -11.30 28.90 -0.93
CA ASP A 580 -12.36 29.80 -0.45
C ASP A 580 -11.87 30.60 0.76
N ILE A 581 -11.23 29.94 1.73
CA ILE A 581 -10.62 30.58 2.92
C ILE A 581 -9.58 31.61 2.50
N LYS A 582 -8.67 31.25 1.59
CA LYS A 582 -7.63 32.17 1.10
C LYS A 582 -8.24 33.43 0.49
N ILE A 583 -9.24 33.28 -0.39
CA ILE A 583 -9.92 34.41 -1.04
C ILE A 583 -10.54 35.36 0.00
N ILE A 584 -11.22 34.82 1.02
CA ILE A 584 -11.83 35.63 2.09
C ILE A 584 -10.78 36.32 2.98
N LEU A 585 -9.77 35.57 3.45
CA LEU A 585 -8.78 36.12 4.38
C LEU A 585 -7.93 37.21 3.70
N SER A 586 -7.54 37.02 2.44
CA SER A 586 -6.70 37.97 1.70
C SER A 586 -7.43 39.26 1.30
N ASN A 587 -8.76 39.23 1.11
CA ASN A 587 -9.52 40.39 0.64
C ASN A 587 -10.04 41.27 1.78
N GLU A 588 -9.46 42.47 1.97
CA GLU A 588 -9.80 43.42 3.05
C GLU A 588 -11.29 43.75 3.16
N ASN A 589 -12.03 43.76 2.04
CA ASN A 589 -13.46 44.09 1.98
C ASN A 589 -14.39 42.91 2.32
N SER A 590 -13.84 41.76 2.72
CA SER A 590 -14.65 40.61 3.10
C SER A 590 -15.52 40.89 4.33
N PRO A 591 -16.81 40.47 4.35
CA PRO A 591 -17.67 40.61 5.51
C PRO A 591 -17.06 39.98 6.76
N GLN A 592 -17.15 40.67 7.91
CA GLN A 592 -16.51 40.26 9.16
C GLN A 592 -16.96 38.86 9.62
N ASP A 593 -18.23 38.51 9.42
CA ASP A 593 -18.78 37.20 9.75
C ASP A 593 -18.23 36.07 8.86
N CYS A 594 -17.86 36.38 7.62
CA CYS A 594 -17.17 35.46 6.72
C CYS A 594 -15.68 35.31 7.05
N VAL A 595 -15.01 36.38 7.49
CA VAL A 595 -13.66 36.29 8.04
C VAL A 595 -13.66 35.41 9.30
N GLU A 596 -14.59 35.63 10.22
CA GLU A 596 -14.74 34.80 11.42
C GLU A 596 -14.94 33.33 11.07
N SER A 597 -15.83 33.04 10.11
CA SER A 597 -16.08 31.70 9.60
C SER A 597 -14.80 31.05 9.05
N ALA A 598 -14.03 31.77 8.23
CA ALA A 598 -12.78 31.29 7.67
C ALA A 598 -11.72 31.00 8.76
N VAL A 599 -11.60 31.89 9.76
CA VAL A 599 -10.67 31.70 10.89
C VAL A 599 -11.09 30.53 11.78
N GLN A 600 -12.39 30.34 12.05
CA GLN A 600 -12.90 29.18 12.80
C GLN A 600 -12.61 27.85 12.08
N ILE A 601 -12.72 27.82 10.75
CA ILE A 601 -12.31 26.66 9.96
C ILE A 601 -10.79 26.45 10.07
N ALA A 602 -9.99 27.52 10.05
CA ALA A 602 -8.54 27.43 10.26
C ALA A 602 -8.19 26.88 11.66
N VAL A 603 -8.89 27.29 12.72
CA VAL A 603 -8.75 26.69 14.08
C VAL A 603 -9.05 25.19 14.05
N SER A 604 -10.12 24.80 13.36
CA SER A 604 -10.50 23.38 13.26
C SER A 604 -9.45 22.59 12.46
N ALA A 605 -8.90 23.18 11.40
CA ALA A 605 -7.85 22.59 10.59
C ALA A 605 -6.52 22.45 11.35
N SER A 606 -6.12 23.46 12.14
CA SER A 606 -4.90 23.43 12.94
C SER A 606 -4.99 22.37 14.05
N LYS A 607 -6.13 22.29 14.75
CA LYS A 607 -6.43 21.22 15.73
C LYS A 607 -6.38 19.83 15.11
N GLY A 608 -6.87 19.71 13.87
CA GLY A 608 -6.80 18.48 13.09
C GLY A 608 -5.42 18.16 12.49
N GLY A 609 -4.37 18.91 12.83
CA GLY A 609 -3.00 18.66 12.36
C GLY A 609 -2.73 19.04 10.90
N ARG A 610 -3.55 19.92 10.29
CA ARG A 610 -3.36 20.38 8.91
C ARG A 610 -2.39 21.57 8.82
N THR A 611 -1.16 21.40 9.28
CA THR A 611 -0.15 22.47 9.33
C THR A 611 0.13 23.10 7.97
N ASP A 612 0.18 22.30 6.89
CA ASP A 612 0.36 22.78 5.52
C ASP A 612 -0.74 23.76 5.07
N TRP A 613 -1.98 23.55 5.54
CA TRP A 613 -3.09 24.47 5.25
C TRP A 613 -2.82 25.81 5.91
N ILE A 614 -2.50 25.76 7.21
CA ILE A 614 -2.25 26.93 8.03
C ILE A 614 -1.08 27.74 7.46
N LYS A 615 0.03 27.08 7.14
CA LYS A 615 1.22 27.70 6.53
C LYS A 615 0.89 28.56 5.31
N SER A 616 -0.03 28.09 4.46
CA SER A 616 -0.43 28.80 3.23
C SER A 616 -1.30 30.05 3.44
N ILE A 617 -1.90 30.20 4.62
CA ILE A 617 -2.81 31.30 5.00
C ILE A 617 -2.30 32.12 6.20
N ILE A 618 -1.18 31.74 6.83
CA ILE A 618 -0.55 32.45 7.96
C ILE A 618 -0.37 33.94 7.68
N PRO A 619 0.15 34.37 6.51
CA PRO A 619 0.31 35.80 6.22
C PRO A 619 -1.02 36.57 6.30
N ASP A 620 -2.11 35.96 5.83
CA ASP A 620 -3.44 36.58 5.88
C ASP A 620 -4.02 36.55 7.29
N LEU A 621 -3.81 35.46 8.03
CA LEU A 621 -4.22 35.36 9.43
C LEU A 621 -3.52 36.40 10.32
N VAL A 622 -2.21 36.62 10.12
CA VAL A 622 -1.43 37.67 10.81
C VAL A 622 -2.03 39.05 10.54
N LYS A 623 -2.42 39.32 9.28
CA LYS A 623 -3.08 40.57 8.91
C LYS A 623 -4.41 40.74 9.65
N ARG A 624 -5.25 39.69 9.67
CA ARG A 624 -6.58 39.70 10.31
C ARG A 624 -6.52 39.73 11.84
N ALA A 625 -5.51 39.12 12.46
CA ALA A 625 -5.38 39.05 13.92
C ALA A 625 -5.34 40.43 14.60
N ARG A 626 -4.90 41.47 13.88
CA ARG A 626 -4.79 42.85 14.37
C ARG A 626 -6.10 43.64 14.32
N GLU A 627 -7.14 43.12 13.66
CA GLU A 627 -8.39 43.87 13.43
C GLU A 627 -9.28 43.95 14.67
N ASN A 628 -9.36 42.89 15.47
CA ASN A 628 -10.17 42.86 16.69
C ASN A 628 -9.69 41.77 17.68
N LYS A 629 -10.19 41.84 18.93
CA LYS A 629 -9.83 40.90 20.01
C LYS A 629 -10.20 39.43 19.71
N LEU A 630 -11.34 39.19 19.07
CA LEU A 630 -11.78 37.83 18.73
C LEU A 630 -10.81 37.17 17.73
N PHE A 631 -10.42 37.89 16.67
CA PHE A 631 -9.46 37.39 15.69
C PHE A 631 -8.07 37.21 16.28
N SER A 632 -7.65 38.08 17.19
CA SER A 632 -6.41 37.92 17.95
C SER A 632 -6.41 36.61 18.75
N HIS A 633 -7.49 36.32 19.51
CA HIS A 633 -7.63 35.09 20.28
C HIS A 633 -7.64 33.85 19.37
N LEU A 634 -8.46 33.85 18.31
CA LEU A 634 -8.50 32.72 17.37
C LEU A 634 -7.15 32.50 16.68
N PHE A 635 -6.40 33.56 16.38
CA PHE A 635 -5.04 33.45 15.86
C PHE A 635 -4.07 32.84 16.88
N SER A 636 -4.17 33.19 18.16
CA SER A 636 -3.38 32.53 19.23
C SER A 636 -3.67 31.02 19.29
N VAL A 637 -4.93 30.62 19.11
CA VAL A 637 -5.32 29.21 19.03
C VAL A 637 -4.70 28.55 17.81
N VAL A 638 -4.86 29.13 16.61
CA VAL A 638 -4.23 28.59 15.38
C VAL A 638 -2.72 28.45 15.56
N SER A 639 -2.07 29.49 16.07
CA SER A 639 -0.62 29.56 16.27
C SER A 639 -0.14 28.53 17.27
N PHE A 640 -0.91 28.24 18.32
CA PHE A 640 -0.53 27.23 19.31
C PHE A 640 -0.35 25.86 18.68
N TYR A 641 -1.33 25.43 17.88
CA TYR A 641 -1.27 24.16 17.17
C TYR A 641 -0.22 24.17 16.05
N TYR A 642 -0.11 25.27 15.30
CA TYR A 642 0.87 25.42 14.21
C TYR A 642 2.32 25.37 14.72
N LEU A 643 2.65 26.12 15.77
CA LEU A 643 4.01 26.21 16.34
C LEU A 643 4.46 24.92 17.04
N MET A 644 3.54 23.99 17.33
CA MET A 644 3.94 22.67 17.82
C MET A 644 4.65 21.85 16.74
N ASP A 645 4.38 22.11 15.47
CA ASP A 645 5.00 21.37 14.36
C ASP A 645 6.01 22.24 13.59
N GLU A 646 5.77 23.54 13.47
CA GLU A 646 6.59 24.47 12.69
C GLU A 646 7.35 25.46 13.58
N ASP A 647 8.44 26.02 13.06
CA ASP A 647 9.18 27.15 13.67
C ASP A 647 9.01 28.39 12.79
N ASP A 648 8.40 29.44 13.33
CA ASP A 648 8.01 30.62 12.58
C ASP A 648 8.21 31.91 13.41
N GLU A 649 9.28 32.64 13.11
CA GLU A 649 9.67 33.86 13.83
C GLU A 649 8.67 35.00 13.62
N GLN A 650 8.03 35.06 12.45
CA GLN A 650 7.03 36.08 12.14
C GLN A 650 5.80 35.90 13.05
N VAL A 651 5.33 34.67 13.21
CA VAL A 651 4.22 34.34 14.11
C VAL A 651 4.59 34.67 15.56
N GLU A 652 5.81 34.32 16.00
CA GLU A 652 6.31 34.65 17.34
C GLU A 652 6.28 36.17 17.60
N GLU A 653 6.79 36.97 16.66
CA GLU A 653 6.82 38.43 16.80
C GLU A 653 5.40 39.00 16.91
N VAL A 654 4.49 38.55 16.05
CA VAL A 654 3.10 39.00 16.06
C VAL A 654 2.42 38.65 17.37
N LEU A 655 2.58 37.42 17.88
CA LEU A 655 2.00 36.99 19.16
C LEU A 655 2.43 37.88 20.34
N ARG A 656 3.66 38.39 20.34
CA ARG A 656 4.14 39.31 21.39
C ARG A 656 3.52 40.71 21.30
N GLN A 657 3.06 41.11 20.12
CA GLN A 657 2.44 42.41 19.87
C GLN A 657 0.91 42.36 20.06
N LEU A 658 0.31 41.17 20.04
CA LEU A 658 -1.13 41.01 20.18
C LEU A 658 -1.59 41.29 21.62
N ASN A 659 -2.75 41.94 21.74
CA ASN A 659 -3.41 42.20 23.02
C ASN A 659 -4.31 41.01 23.41
N ASP A 660 -3.70 39.84 23.57
CA ASP A 660 -4.37 38.60 23.98
C ASP A 660 -3.62 37.95 25.15
N GLU A 661 -4.28 37.86 26.30
CA GLU A 661 -3.73 37.23 27.50
C GLU A 661 -3.46 35.72 27.34
N TYR A 662 -4.04 35.08 26.31
CA TYR A 662 -3.87 33.67 26.00
C TYR A 662 -2.75 33.42 24.98
N ALA A 663 -2.08 34.45 24.47
CA ALA A 663 -0.86 34.33 23.67
C ALA A 663 0.28 33.61 24.42
N ILE A 664 0.19 33.49 25.74
CA ILE A 664 1.12 32.70 26.56
C ILE A 664 1.16 31.22 26.17
N PHE A 665 0.05 30.65 25.69
CA PHE A 665 -0.01 29.26 25.21
C PHE A 665 0.94 29.05 24.02
N PRO A 666 0.76 29.71 22.87
CA PRO A 666 1.69 29.56 21.74
C PRO A 666 3.12 30.02 22.06
N LEU A 667 3.31 31.10 22.82
CA LEU A 667 4.66 31.54 23.21
C LEU A 667 5.41 30.53 24.09
N SER A 668 4.68 29.75 24.90
CA SER A 668 5.29 28.69 25.70
C SER A 668 5.88 27.55 24.85
N ILE A 669 5.28 27.28 23.68
CA ILE A 669 5.81 26.31 22.70
C ILE A 669 7.13 26.81 22.13
N VAL A 670 7.20 28.08 21.78
CA VAL A 670 8.46 28.68 21.29
C VAL A 670 9.55 28.58 22.35
N LYS A 671 9.23 28.89 23.62
CA LYS A 671 10.17 28.73 24.74
C LYS A 671 10.60 27.28 24.93
N TYR A 672 9.69 26.31 24.77
CA TYR A 672 10.00 24.88 24.82
C TYR A 672 11.01 24.46 23.73
N LYS A 673 10.82 24.92 22.50
CA LYS A 673 11.68 24.57 21.37
C LYS A 673 13.05 25.26 21.45
N LYS A 674 13.09 26.54 21.82
CA LYS A 674 14.34 27.32 21.98
C LYS A 674 15.11 27.03 23.27
N GLY A 675 14.72 26.02 24.06
CA GLY A 675 15.41 25.65 25.30
C GLY A 675 15.24 26.62 26.47
N GLY A 676 14.31 27.58 26.38
CA GLY A 676 14.06 28.61 27.38
C GLY A 676 13.11 28.18 28.52
N LEU A 677 12.96 26.88 28.76
CA LEU A 677 11.98 26.34 29.72
C LEU A 677 12.22 26.74 31.17
N GLU A 678 13.47 26.93 31.57
CA GLU A 678 13.82 27.35 32.94
C GLU A 678 13.21 28.72 33.25
N SER A 679 13.34 29.66 32.31
CA SER A 679 12.82 31.03 32.39
C SER A 679 11.30 31.17 32.18
N LEU A 680 10.60 30.09 31.82
CA LEU A 680 9.15 30.12 31.65
C LEU A 680 8.48 30.12 33.03
N GLU A 681 7.92 31.28 33.41
CA GLU A 681 7.12 31.46 34.62
C GLU A 681 5.74 32.03 34.27
N ILE A 682 4.70 31.41 34.81
CA ILE A 682 3.30 31.78 34.58
C ILE A 682 2.67 32.05 35.94
N ARG A 683 2.17 33.27 36.14
CA ARG A 683 1.65 33.74 37.44
C ARG A 683 0.32 33.11 37.82
N ASP A 684 -0.56 32.97 36.83
CA ASP A 684 -1.89 32.38 37.03
C ASP A 684 -1.76 30.85 37.22
N PRO A 685 -2.20 30.28 38.37
CA PRO A 685 -2.03 28.85 38.65
C PRO A 685 -2.76 27.93 37.65
N LEU A 686 -3.92 28.33 37.13
CA LEU A 686 -4.70 27.54 36.18
C LEU A 686 -4.02 27.51 34.82
N LYS A 687 -3.66 28.67 34.27
CA LYS A 687 -2.92 28.79 33.00
C LYS A 687 -1.55 28.10 33.13
N ALA A 688 -0.88 28.22 34.27
CA ALA A 688 0.39 27.53 34.55
C ALA A 688 0.23 26.00 34.49
N THR A 689 -0.78 25.45 35.18
CA THR A 689 -1.05 24.01 35.16
C THR A 689 -1.41 23.52 33.76
N LEU A 690 -2.20 24.27 33.00
CA LEU A 690 -2.54 23.89 31.62
C LEU A 690 -1.32 23.93 30.69
N VAL A 691 -0.58 25.03 30.69
CA VAL A 691 0.60 25.19 29.81
C VAL A 691 1.67 24.15 30.15
N TYR A 692 2.06 24.01 31.42
CA TYR A 692 3.08 23.01 31.78
C TYR A 692 2.58 21.59 31.54
N GLY A 693 1.29 21.32 31.77
CA GLY A 693 0.70 20.01 31.52
C GLY A 693 0.70 19.64 30.04
N ILE A 694 0.29 20.56 29.16
CA ILE A 694 0.28 20.33 27.71
C ILE A 694 1.71 20.22 27.17
N LEU A 695 2.63 21.09 27.63
CA LEU A 695 4.04 20.97 27.27
C LEU A 695 4.64 19.66 27.76
N ALA A 696 4.26 19.18 28.95
CA ALA A 696 4.70 17.90 29.47
C ALA A 696 4.13 16.74 28.63
N ASP A 697 2.86 16.79 28.22
CA ASP A 697 2.27 15.76 27.34
C ASP A 697 2.88 15.80 25.93
N TYR A 698 3.26 16.99 25.47
CA TYR A 698 4.01 17.18 24.23
C TYR A 698 5.44 16.66 24.34
N ALA A 699 6.15 16.94 25.43
CA ALA A 699 7.48 16.41 25.72
C ALA A 699 7.47 14.89 25.88
N LEU A 700 6.44 14.37 26.55
CA LEU A 700 6.13 12.95 26.58
C LEU A 700 6.03 12.48 25.15
N SER A 701 5.07 12.96 24.34
CA SER A 701 4.85 12.53 22.96
C SER A 701 6.13 12.56 22.08
N ASN A 702 6.99 13.56 22.26
CA ASN A 702 8.26 13.71 21.53
C ASN A 702 9.46 12.93 22.12
N LYS A 703 9.26 12.14 23.17
CA LYS A 703 10.30 11.36 23.87
C LYS A 703 11.39 12.22 24.50
N ASP A 704 11.10 13.48 24.81
CA ASP A 704 12.04 14.39 25.47
C ASP A 704 11.94 14.22 26.99
N VAL A 705 12.58 13.16 27.48
CA VAL A 705 12.59 12.75 28.89
C VAL A 705 13.07 13.87 29.83
N VAL A 706 14.07 14.65 29.41
CA VAL A 706 14.65 15.72 30.23
C VAL A 706 13.65 16.85 30.40
N LYS A 707 13.06 17.33 29.28
CA LYS A 707 12.04 18.39 29.36
C LYS A 707 10.78 17.91 30.07
N LEU A 708 10.37 16.66 29.87
CA LEU A 708 9.24 16.05 30.57
C LEU A 708 9.41 16.14 32.09
N ALA A 709 10.56 15.73 32.62
CA ALA A 709 10.82 15.76 34.07
C ALA A 709 10.74 17.20 34.64
N LEU A 710 11.32 18.17 33.94
CA LEU A 710 11.29 19.58 34.33
C LEU A 710 9.87 20.17 34.30
N LEU A 711 9.12 19.91 33.22
CA LEU A 711 7.76 20.38 33.05
C LEU A 711 6.79 19.70 34.01
N TYR A 712 6.97 18.41 34.27
CA TYR A 712 6.17 17.65 35.22
C TYR A 712 6.31 18.22 36.64
N GLU A 713 7.52 18.60 37.06
CA GLU A 713 7.70 19.20 38.39
C GLU A 713 7.02 20.58 38.49
N LYS A 714 7.13 21.42 37.45
CA LYS A 714 6.40 22.70 37.38
C LYS A 714 4.89 22.48 37.37
N PHE A 715 4.39 21.51 36.62
CA PHE A 715 2.98 21.11 36.58
C PHE A 715 2.48 20.65 37.96
N ARG A 716 3.19 19.72 38.61
CA ARG A 716 2.85 19.12 39.90
C ARG A 716 2.70 20.18 40.99
N ARG A 717 3.62 21.15 41.06
CA ARG A 717 3.57 22.26 42.04
C ARG A 717 2.36 23.17 41.86
N ASN A 718 1.99 23.47 40.62
CA ASN A 718 0.86 24.35 40.33
C ASN A 718 -0.49 23.64 40.42
N ALA A 719 -0.57 22.37 40.00
CA ALA A 719 -1.81 21.59 40.01
C ALA A 719 -2.45 21.47 41.41
N VAL A 720 -1.64 21.51 42.47
CA VAL A 720 -2.14 21.53 43.87
C VAL A 720 -2.92 22.81 44.16
N ARG A 721 -2.52 23.94 43.58
CA ARG A 721 -3.12 25.27 43.78
C ARG A 721 -4.39 25.50 42.94
N VAL A 722 -4.60 24.72 41.87
CA VAL A 722 -5.76 24.86 40.98
C VAL A 722 -7.08 24.50 41.66
N LYS A 723 -7.06 23.67 42.70
CA LYS A 723 -8.28 23.31 43.46
C LYS A 723 -9.00 24.50 44.11
N GLU A 724 -8.35 25.67 44.16
CA GLU A 724 -8.83 26.88 44.83
C GLU A 724 -9.24 28.00 43.83
N VAL A 725 -9.20 27.74 42.52
CA VAL A 725 -9.51 28.75 41.48
C VAL A 725 -10.94 28.58 40.97
N GLU A 726 -11.78 29.62 41.01
CA GLU A 726 -13.09 29.61 40.36
C GLU A 726 -12.96 29.97 38.86
N ILE A 727 -13.51 29.13 37.98
CA ILE A 727 -13.49 29.35 36.52
C ILE A 727 -14.86 29.84 36.07
N SER A 728 -14.91 31.01 35.40
CA SER A 728 -16.15 31.53 34.82
C SER A 728 -16.57 30.76 33.56
N LYS A 729 -17.83 30.87 33.13
CA LYS A 729 -18.31 30.23 31.88
C LYS A 729 -17.60 30.78 30.64
N GLU A 730 -17.29 32.08 30.62
CA GLU A 730 -16.58 32.75 29.53
C GLU A 730 -15.13 32.29 29.46
N GLU A 731 -14.44 32.24 30.61
CA GLU A 731 -13.08 31.73 30.69
C GLU A 731 -13.00 30.25 30.33
N ALA A 732 -13.98 29.44 30.73
CA ALA A 732 -14.07 28.04 30.32
C ALA A 732 -14.18 27.90 28.80
N LEU A 733 -14.99 28.74 28.14
CA LEU A 733 -15.12 28.74 26.69
C LEU A 733 -13.79 29.07 26.00
N ILE A 734 -13.11 30.14 26.44
CA ILE A 734 -11.81 30.56 25.88
C ILE A 734 -10.74 29.49 26.10
N LEU A 735 -10.64 28.91 27.30
CA LEU A 735 -9.69 27.83 27.58
C LEU A 735 -10.00 26.59 26.75
N SER A 736 -11.27 26.24 26.59
CA SER A 736 -11.67 25.08 25.80
C SER A 736 -11.25 25.17 24.33
N ASP A 737 -11.06 26.38 23.78
CA ASP A 737 -10.49 26.55 22.43
C ASP A 737 -9.08 25.97 22.31
N PHE A 738 -8.29 25.98 23.38
CA PHE A 738 -6.96 25.35 23.39
C PHE A 738 -7.00 23.87 23.75
N LEU A 739 -8.01 23.42 24.51
CA LEU A 739 -8.02 22.10 25.15
C LEU A 739 -8.89 21.06 24.44
N MET A 740 -9.92 21.49 23.71
CA MET A 740 -10.97 20.62 23.19
C MET A 740 -11.20 20.84 21.70
N THR A 741 -11.76 19.82 21.03
CA THR A 741 -12.12 19.93 19.62
C THR A 741 -13.32 20.86 19.45
N ILE A 742 -14.34 20.68 20.29
CA ILE A 742 -15.54 21.52 20.34
C ILE A 742 -15.46 22.38 21.61
N PRO A 743 -15.43 23.72 21.48
CA PRO A 743 -15.40 24.61 22.63
C PRO A 743 -16.63 24.46 23.52
N THR A 744 -16.47 24.59 24.83
CA THR A 744 -17.55 24.42 25.81
C THR A 744 -17.44 25.43 26.95
N SER A 745 -18.59 25.95 27.39
CA SER A 745 -18.68 26.75 28.61
C SER A 745 -18.84 25.90 29.88
N ASN A 746 -18.78 24.56 29.77
CA ASN A 746 -18.95 23.65 30.90
C ASN A 746 -17.64 23.45 31.67
N VAL A 747 -17.50 24.22 32.76
CA VAL A 747 -16.36 24.20 33.67
C VAL A 747 -15.99 22.80 34.16
N ALA A 748 -16.96 21.91 34.39
CA ALA A 748 -16.70 20.56 34.89
C ALA A 748 -15.86 19.72 33.90
N VAL A 749 -15.97 20.00 32.60
CA VAL A 749 -15.20 19.30 31.56
C VAL A 749 -13.73 19.71 31.61
N ILE A 750 -13.42 20.98 31.91
CA ILE A 750 -12.04 21.47 32.08
C ILE A 750 -11.36 20.77 33.26
N TYR A 751 -12.06 20.62 34.39
CA TYR A 751 -11.53 19.89 35.54
C TYR A 751 -11.33 18.41 35.27
N LYS A 752 -12.25 17.78 34.53
CA LYS A 752 -12.11 16.38 34.11
C LYS A 752 -10.88 16.18 33.21
N TYR A 753 -10.63 17.11 32.27
CA TYR A 753 -9.44 17.11 31.43
C TYR A 753 -8.17 17.20 32.25
N LEU A 754 -8.08 18.15 33.20
CA LEU A 754 -6.94 18.30 34.09
C LEU A 754 -6.64 17.05 34.92
N ALA A 755 -7.69 16.39 35.44
CA ALA A 755 -7.54 15.16 36.21
C ALA A 755 -7.00 14.01 35.34
N SER A 756 -7.50 13.85 34.11
CA SER A 756 -7.02 12.86 33.15
C SER A 756 -5.57 13.13 32.73
N LEU A 757 -5.25 14.39 32.41
CA LEU A 757 -3.90 14.84 32.07
C LEU A 757 -2.91 14.54 33.19
N LYS A 758 -3.27 14.82 34.45
CA LYS A 758 -2.44 14.47 35.61
C LYS A 758 -2.14 12.97 35.66
N ARG A 759 -3.16 12.11 35.56
CA ARG A 759 -2.98 10.65 35.62
C ARG A 759 -2.05 10.16 34.50
N ARG A 760 -2.21 10.71 33.30
CA ARG A 760 -1.35 10.40 32.16
C ARG A 760 0.10 10.81 32.39
N LEU A 761 0.32 12.02 32.87
CA LEU A 761 1.67 12.53 33.14
C LEU A 761 2.35 11.77 34.28
N ASP A 762 1.59 11.37 35.31
CA ASP A 762 2.08 10.49 36.38
C ASP A 762 2.57 9.15 35.80
N ALA A 763 1.79 8.52 34.91
CA ALA A 763 2.22 7.30 34.22
C ALA A 763 3.46 7.55 33.33
N GLY A 764 3.49 8.67 32.59
CA GLY A 764 4.59 9.05 31.71
C GLY A 764 5.92 9.24 32.45
N ILE A 765 5.91 9.95 33.59
CA ILE A 765 7.10 10.07 34.44
C ILE A 765 7.46 8.73 35.09
N GLY A 766 6.47 7.88 35.42
CA GLY A 766 6.67 6.50 35.85
C GLY A 766 7.51 5.71 34.85
N TYR A 767 7.12 5.67 33.57
CA TYR A 767 7.90 4.97 32.53
C TYR A 767 9.29 5.56 32.33
N THR A 768 9.40 6.89 32.44
CA THR A 768 10.69 7.58 32.37
C THR A 768 11.67 7.09 33.45
N LEU A 769 11.18 6.81 34.67
CA LEU A 769 12.00 6.25 35.74
C LEU A 769 12.53 4.84 35.43
N LEU A 770 11.84 4.05 34.59
CA LEU A 770 12.37 2.76 34.15
C LEU A 770 13.62 2.92 33.28
N LEU A 771 13.74 4.04 32.57
CA LEU A 771 14.85 4.39 31.66
C LEU A 771 15.93 5.25 32.32
N THR A 772 15.68 5.84 33.48
CA THR A 772 16.58 6.82 34.15
C THR A 772 16.90 6.44 35.60
N HIS A 773 16.81 5.14 35.90
CA HIS A 773 16.96 4.57 37.23
C HIS A 773 18.25 5.04 37.97
N PRO A 774 18.16 5.53 39.22
CA PRO A 774 19.36 5.91 39.99
C PRO A 774 20.19 4.70 40.46
N LYS A 775 21.52 4.78 40.37
CA LYS A 775 22.46 3.73 40.84
C LYS A 775 22.34 3.37 42.32
N SER A 776 21.90 4.31 43.14
CA SER A 776 21.73 4.14 44.59
C SER A 776 20.41 3.47 44.98
N GLU A 777 19.45 3.35 44.07
CA GLU A 777 18.10 2.86 44.36
C GLU A 777 17.93 1.38 43.99
N SER A 778 17.01 0.71 44.65
CA SER A 778 16.65 -0.67 44.28
C SER A 778 15.75 -0.67 43.04
N VAL A 779 16.09 -1.51 42.04
CA VAL A 779 15.25 -1.77 40.85
C VAL A 779 13.84 -2.19 41.25
N LYS A 780 13.69 -2.95 42.34
CA LYS A 780 12.38 -3.37 42.87
C LYS A 780 11.55 -2.16 43.33
N THR A 781 12.14 -1.28 44.14
CA THR A 781 11.49 -0.06 44.62
C THR A 781 11.12 0.86 43.46
N THR A 782 11.96 0.93 42.43
CA THR A 782 11.68 1.71 41.22
C THR A 782 10.44 1.14 40.50
N ILE A 783 10.39 -0.16 40.25
CA ILE A 783 9.23 -0.81 39.60
C ILE A 783 7.94 -0.60 40.41
N GLU A 784 8.00 -0.70 41.75
CA GLU A 784 6.85 -0.45 42.64
C GLU A 784 6.37 1.01 42.58
N LEU A 785 7.30 1.96 42.48
CA LEU A 785 6.96 3.38 42.29
C LEU A 785 6.31 3.62 40.92
N VAL A 786 6.84 3.03 39.84
CA VAL A 786 6.26 3.14 38.49
C VAL A 786 4.84 2.58 38.44
N GLU A 787 4.61 1.43 39.07
CA GLU A 787 3.28 0.82 39.19
C GLU A 787 2.32 1.75 39.92
N LYS A 788 2.74 2.33 41.06
CA LYS A 788 1.93 3.28 41.82
C LYS A 788 1.54 4.50 41.00
N LEU A 789 2.49 5.06 40.24
CA LEU A 789 2.26 6.24 39.40
C LEU A 789 1.36 5.94 38.20
N SER A 790 1.41 4.72 37.66
CA SER A 790 0.68 4.34 36.45
C SER A 790 -0.70 3.75 36.70
N ASN A 791 -0.99 3.30 37.93
CA ASN A 791 -2.19 2.53 38.25
C ASN A 791 -3.51 3.27 37.93
N ASP A 792 -3.60 4.55 38.29
CA ASP A 792 -4.82 5.35 38.03
C ASP A 792 -5.05 5.54 36.53
N TRP A 793 -3.97 5.70 35.76
CA TRP A 793 -4.04 5.78 34.30
C TRP A 793 -4.49 4.45 33.69
N PHE A 794 -3.93 3.33 34.14
CA PHE A 794 -4.33 2.01 33.66
C PHE A 794 -5.79 1.69 33.94
N ASN A 795 -6.32 2.11 35.09
CA ASN A 795 -7.74 1.95 35.41
C ASN A 795 -8.63 2.78 34.47
N GLU A 796 -8.20 3.98 34.11
CA GLU A 796 -8.90 4.84 33.14
C GLU A 796 -8.88 4.22 31.74
N VAL A 797 -7.71 3.81 31.25
CA VAL A 797 -7.53 3.11 29.97
C VAL A 797 -8.42 1.86 29.91
N MET A 798 -8.44 1.07 30.97
CA MET A 798 -9.26 -0.14 31.02
C MET A 798 -10.76 0.13 31.10
N SER A 799 -11.17 1.23 31.73
CA SER A 799 -12.55 1.71 31.68
C SER A 799 -12.96 2.09 30.25
N ASN A 800 -12.10 2.82 29.53
CA ASN A 800 -12.35 3.24 28.14
C ASN A 800 -12.48 2.02 27.21
N VAL A 801 -11.60 1.05 27.37
CA VAL A 801 -11.61 -0.21 26.59
C VAL A 801 -12.91 -0.99 26.83
N LYS A 802 -13.36 -1.10 28.08
CA LYS A 802 -14.64 -1.77 28.41
C LYS A 802 -15.87 -1.06 27.84
N LYS A 803 -15.80 0.26 27.66
CA LYS A 803 -16.85 1.06 27.04
C LYS A 803 -16.80 1.06 25.51
N GLY A 804 -15.71 0.57 24.92
CA GLY A 804 -15.47 0.66 23.47
C GLY A 804 -15.02 2.04 23.00
N GLU A 805 -14.61 2.93 23.91
CA GLU A 805 -14.22 4.32 23.65
C GLU A 805 -12.69 4.50 23.77
N TYR A 806 -11.90 3.66 23.10
CA TYR A 806 -10.43 3.64 23.22
C TYR A 806 -9.72 3.95 21.89
N VAL A 807 -8.50 4.48 21.99
CA VAL A 807 -7.64 4.82 20.85
C VAL A 807 -6.43 3.88 20.75
N ASP A 808 -5.67 3.96 19.65
CA ASP A 808 -4.49 3.10 19.43
C ASP A 808 -3.48 3.18 20.61
N GLU A 809 -3.30 4.36 21.21
CA GLU A 809 -2.40 4.57 22.35
C GLU A 809 -2.87 3.88 23.62
N ASP A 810 -4.19 3.72 23.81
CA ASP A 810 -4.74 2.98 24.96
C ASP A 810 -4.32 1.51 24.88
N CYS A 811 -4.32 0.92 23.67
CA CYS A 811 -3.82 -0.44 23.46
C CYS A 811 -2.32 -0.55 23.75
N MET A 812 -1.53 0.46 23.39
CA MET A 812 -0.10 0.51 23.69
C MET A 812 0.15 0.64 25.19
N ASP A 813 -0.63 1.45 25.91
CA ASP A 813 -0.50 1.58 27.37
C ASP A 813 -0.93 0.31 28.12
N LEU A 814 -1.92 -0.44 27.59
CA LEU A 814 -2.21 -1.79 28.11
C LEU A 814 -1.04 -2.75 27.90
N LEU A 815 -0.38 -2.72 26.75
CA LEU A 815 0.82 -3.52 26.52
C LEU A 815 1.91 -3.19 27.55
N LYS A 816 2.14 -1.90 27.83
CA LYS A 816 3.10 -1.45 28.85
C LYS A 816 2.73 -1.90 30.25
N MET A 817 1.43 -1.91 30.59
CA MET A 817 0.96 -2.47 31.87
C MET A 817 1.40 -3.94 32.03
N TYR A 818 1.25 -4.76 30.98
CA TYR A 818 1.71 -6.15 31.02
C TYR A 818 3.23 -6.27 31.05
N GLN A 819 3.95 -5.44 30.31
CA GLN A 819 5.42 -5.40 30.36
C GLN A 819 5.93 -5.04 31.76
N LEU A 820 5.30 -4.08 32.44
CA LEU A 820 5.60 -3.71 33.83
C LEU A 820 5.36 -4.88 34.78
N ARG A 821 4.24 -5.59 34.63
CA ARG A 821 3.95 -6.81 35.41
C ARG A 821 4.99 -7.91 35.16
N ILE A 822 5.43 -8.13 33.92
CA ILE A 822 6.50 -9.09 33.58
C ILE A 822 7.80 -8.67 34.28
N MET A 823 8.20 -7.40 34.20
CA MET A 823 9.42 -6.90 34.85
C MET A 823 9.36 -7.08 36.37
N LYS A 824 8.22 -6.78 37.00
CA LYS A 824 8.01 -7.00 38.45
C LYS A 824 8.17 -8.47 38.82
N SER A 825 7.59 -9.37 38.04
CA SER A 825 7.68 -10.82 38.26
C SER A 825 9.13 -11.33 38.16
N ILE A 826 9.88 -10.88 37.13
CA ILE A 826 11.30 -11.20 36.96
C ILE A 826 12.14 -10.62 38.11
N ALA A 827 11.89 -9.36 38.49
CA ALA A 827 12.64 -8.68 39.53
C ALA A 827 12.51 -9.35 40.91
N LYS A 828 11.34 -9.94 41.21
CA LYS A 828 11.03 -10.67 42.44
C LYS A 828 11.43 -12.16 42.42
N GLY A 829 11.72 -12.73 41.24
CA GLY A 829 12.11 -14.14 41.10
C GLY A 829 10.95 -15.13 41.19
N GLU A 830 9.71 -14.70 40.93
CA GLU A 830 8.51 -15.53 41.05
C GLU A 830 8.39 -16.51 39.86
N LYS A 831 8.54 -17.82 40.11
CA LYS A 831 8.70 -18.84 39.05
C LYS A 831 7.46 -19.08 38.16
N TYR A 832 6.27 -18.59 38.51
CA TYR A 832 5.01 -18.92 37.81
C TYR A 832 4.09 -17.73 37.50
N GLU A 833 4.29 -16.55 38.09
CA GLU A 833 3.40 -15.40 37.95
C GLU A 833 3.40 -14.83 36.51
N TYR A 834 4.54 -14.90 35.80
CA TYR A 834 4.63 -14.49 34.40
C TYR A 834 3.70 -15.25 33.45
N LYS A 835 3.32 -16.51 33.76
CA LYS A 835 2.43 -17.29 32.87
C LYS A 835 1.01 -16.73 32.81
N THR A 836 0.51 -16.25 33.95
CA THR A 836 -0.79 -15.57 34.01
C THR A 836 -0.73 -14.25 33.25
N ILE A 837 0.35 -13.48 33.45
CA ILE A 837 0.55 -12.20 32.76
C ILE A 837 0.63 -12.38 31.23
N LEU A 838 1.32 -13.41 30.75
CA LEU A 838 1.39 -13.73 29.32
C LEU A 838 0.04 -14.17 28.75
N ARG A 839 -0.81 -14.85 29.55
CA ARG A 839 -2.17 -15.21 29.13
C ARG A 839 -3.03 -13.96 28.97
N ASP A 840 -2.99 -13.06 29.95
CA ASP A 840 -3.72 -11.79 29.88
C ASP A 840 -3.24 -10.94 28.68
N ALA A 841 -1.94 -10.95 28.39
CA ALA A 841 -1.38 -10.25 27.23
C ALA A 841 -1.92 -10.80 25.90
N MET A 842 -2.19 -12.11 25.78
CA MET A 842 -2.77 -12.70 24.56
C MET A 842 -4.20 -12.18 24.28
N GLU A 843 -4.94 -11.76 25.31
CA GLU A 843 -6.29 -11.19 25.16
C GLU A 843 -6.27 -9.84 24.44
N LEU A 844 -5.12 -9.12 24.45
CA LEU A 844 -4.95 -7.87 23.70
C LEU A 844 -5.24 -8.02 22.22
N ARG A 845 -4.96 -9.19 21.63
CA ARG A 845 -5.20 -9.42 20.20
C ARG A 845 -6.67 -9.27 19.82
N GLY A 846 -7.60 -9.70 20.69
CA GLY A 846 -9.04 -9.54 20.47
C GLY A 846 -9.48 -8.07 20.52
N LEU A 847 -8.85 -7.30 21.40
CA LEU A 847 -9.08 -5.87 21.56
C LEU A 847 -8.48 -5.05 20.40
N CYS A 848 -7.42 -5.54 19.75
CA CYS A 848 -6.68 -4.78 18.72
C CYS A 848 -7.27 -4.83 17.31
N SER A 849 -8.46 -5.39 17.12
CA SER A 849 -9.12 -5.42 15.80
C SER A 849 -9.44 -4.02 15.25
N GLN A 850 -9.49 -3.01 16.12
CA GLN A 850 -9.78 -1.61 15.80
C GLN A 850 -8.54 -0.72 15.68
N VAL A 851 -7.33 -1.25 15.96
CA VAL A 851 -6.07 -0.48 15.91
C VAL A 851 -5.70 -0.11 14.47
N LYS A 852 -5.49 1.19 14.21
CA LYS A 852 -5.14 1.71 12.87
C LYS A 852 -3.64 1.71 12.62
N SER A 853 -2.84 2.00 13.65
CA SER A 853 -1.38 2.05 13.62
C SER A 853 -0.77 0.66 13.36
N SER A 854 0.01 0.55 12.29
CA SER A 854 0.72 -0.69 11.96
C SER A 854 1.76 -1.07 13.00
N ASP A 855 2.34 -0.08 13.68
CA ASP A 855 3.48 -0.27 14.55
C ASP A 855 3.01 -0.79 15.92
N ILE A 856 1.97 -0.17 16.48
CA ILE A 856 1.31 -0.63 17.71
C ILE A 856 0.73 -2.03 17.50
N LYS A 857 0.04 -2.24 16.37
CA LYS A 857 -0.47 -3.56 16.02
C LYS A 857 0.65 -4.60 15.93
N GLY A 858 1.77 -4.24 15.31
CA GLY A 858 2.92 -5.12 15.17
C GLY A 858 3.56 -5.47 16.51
N ALA A 859 3.76 -4.50 17.41
CA ALA A 859 4.29 -4.73 18.75
C ALA A 859 3.40 -5.67 19.57
N ILE A 860 2.07 -5.46 19.54
CA ILE A 860 1.11 -6.33 20.24
C ILE A 860 1.11 -7.73 19.62
N ASP A 861 1.11 -7.85 18.29
CA ASP A 861 1.15 -9.15 17.63
C ASP A 861 2.44 -9.93 17.94
N ILE A 862 3.59 -9.25 18.02
CA ILE A 862 4.86 -9.84 18.46
C ILE A 862 4.73 -10.37 19.88
N VAL A 863 4.28 -9.56 20.83
CA VAL A 863 4.21 -9.96 22.25
C VAL A 863 3.20 -11.09 22.46
N CYS A 864 2.02 -11.02 21.82
CA CYS A 864 1.02 -12.09 21.85
C CYS A 864 1.57 -13.41 21.29
N ASN A 865 2.34 -13.36 20.21
CA ASN A 865 2.94 -14.54 19.62
C ASN A 865 4.07 -15.11 20.47
N LEU A 866 4.94 -14.26 21.03
CA LEU A 866 5.95 -14.73 21.99
C LEU A 866 5.29 -15.36 23.21
N ALA A 867 4.22 -14.77 23.74
CA ALA A 867 3.41 -15.34 24.81
C ALA A 867 2.87 -16.74 24.42
N ASN A 868 2.28 -16.87 23.23
CA ASN A 868 1.75 -18.14 22.72
C ASN A 868 2.84 -19.22 22.55
N VAL A 869 4.01 -18.85 22.03
CA VAL A 869 5.15 -19.77 21.89
C VAL A 869 5.69 -20.17 23.27
N ILE A 870 5.84 -19.24 24.20
CA ILE A 870 6.35 -19.52 25.56
C ILE A 870 5.39 -20.41 26.34
N LEU A 871 4.07 -20.18 26.23
CA LEU A 871 3.05 -20.91 26.98
C LEU A 871 2.69 -22.26 26.34
N TYR A 872 2.61 -22.33 25.01
CA TYR A 872 2.01 -23.44 24.27
C TYR A 872 2.89 -24.03 23.18
N ASN A 873 4.10 -23.48 22.96
CA ASN A 873 5.02 -23.87 21.87
C ASN A 873 4.35 -23.82 20.48
N ASN A 874 3.40 -22.90 20.31
CA ASN A 874 2.63 -22.73 19.09
C ASN A 874 3.03 -21.42 18.40
N LEU A 875 3.63 -21.54 17.22
CA LEU A 875 4.07 -20.42 16.41
C LEU A 875 3.07 -20.14 15.29
N GLU A 876 2.54 -18.92 15.24
CA GLU A 876 1.70 -18.48 14.12
C GLU A 876 2.55 -17.98 12.94
N GLU A 877 2.12 -18.28 11.71
CA GLU A 877 2.99 -18.20 10.52
C GLU A 877 3.27 -16.78 9.99
N THR A 878 2.73 -15.71 10.58
CA THR A 878 2.95 -14.36 10.03
C THR A 878 2.86 -13.26 11.08
N ILE A 879 3.93 -12.48 11.23
CA ILE A 879 3.94 -11.24 12.04
C ILE A 879 4.45 -10.08 11.20
N ILE A 880 3.79 -8.94 11.34
CA ILE A 880 4.18 -7.66 10.75
C ILE A 880 4.75 -6.82 11.90
N SER A 881 5.95 -6.27 11.74
CA SER A 881 6.53 -5.29 12.68
C SER A 881 6.59 -3.93 12.02
N GLY A 882 6.37 -2.86 12.80
CA GLY A 882 6.63 -1.48 12.40
C GLY A 882 8.10 -1.09 12.44
N THR A 883 8.90 -1.75 13.29
CA THR A 883 10.32 -1.40 13.51
C THR A 883 11.27 -2.59 13.31
N SER A 884 12.49 -2.30 12.83
CA SER A 884 13.54 -3.31 12.68
C SER A 884 14.03 -3.89 14.01
N ILE A 885 14.02 -3.09 15.09
CA ILE A 885 14.45 -3.53 16.42
C ILE A 885 13.46 -4.52 17.05
N ASP A 886 12.15 -4.25 16.99
CA ASP A 886 11.14 -5.18 17.51
C ASP A 886 11.18 -6.51 16.74
N LEU A 887 11.43 -6.45 15.43
CA LEU A 887 11.58 -7.63 14.60
C LEU A 887 12.87 -8.41 14.93
N ALA A 888 13.97 -7.72 15.21
CA ALA A 888 15.21 -8.36 15.67
C ALA A 888 15.01 -9.06 17.02
N ILE A 889 14.33 -8.41 17.98
CA ILE A 889 13.97 -8.99 19.27
C ILE A 889 13.08 -10.22 19.09
N TYR A 890 12.06 -10.13 18.24
CA TYR A 890 11.15 -11.24 17.96
C TYR A 890 11.87 -12.45 17.36
N LEU A 891 12.61 -12.25 16.25
CA LEU A 891 13.32 -13.32 15.56
C LEU A 891 14.41 -13.93 16.45
N GLY A 892 15.16 -13.09 17.17
CA GLY A 892 16.13 -13.53 18.16
C GLY A 892 15.50 -14.37 19.26
N SER A 893 14.35 -13.94 19.78
CA SER A 893 13.58 -14.67 20.79
C SER A 893 13.11 -16.03 20.29
N LEU A 894 12.65 -16.13 19.05
CA LEU A 894 12.28 -17.42 18.45
C LEU A 894 13.49 -18.37 18.35
N ILE A 895 14.66 -17.87 17.96
CA ILE A 895 15.88 -18.68 17.88
C ILE A 895 16.28 -19.17 19.27
N LEU A 896 16.23 -18.29 20.28
CA LEU A 896 16.49 -18.65 21.68
C LEU A 896 15.51 -19.71 22.22
N LEU A 897 14.31 -19.79 21.64
CA LEU A 897 13.30 -20.81 21.94
C LEU A 897 13.40 -22.09 21.08
N GLY A 898 14.40 -22.19 20.19
CA GLY A 898 14.70 -23.39 19.40
C GLY A 898 14.21 -23.37 17.94
N TYR A 899 13.80 -22.21 17.41
CA TYR A 899 13.39 -22.05 16.00
C TYR A 899 14.56 -21.57 15.13
N ASP A 900 15.58 -22.41 14.97
CA ASP A 900 16.85 -22.08 14.28
C ASP A 900 16.66 -21.68 12.80
N ASN A 901 15.55 -22.10 12.18
CA ASN A 901 15.22 -21.72 10.80
C ASN A 901 15.02 -20.20 10.61
N LYS A 902 14.93 -19.43 11.70
CA LYS A 902 14.85 -17.97 11.69
C LYS A 902 16.20 -17.26 11.64
N GLN A 903 17.32 -17.97 11.87
CA GLN A 903 18.68 -17.39 11.88
C GLN A 903 19.04 -16.56 10.63
N PRO A 904 18.76 -17.01 9.39
CA PRO A 904 19.13 -16.24 8.21
C PRO A 904 18.44 -14.87 8.15
N PHE A 905 17.19 -14.80 8.61
CA PHE A 905 16.45 -13.54 8.68
C PHE A 905 16.96 -12.64 9.79
N PHE A 906 17.21 -13.20 10.97
CA PHE A 906 17.75 -12.46 12.09
C PHE A 906 19.06 -11.76 11.70
N ASN A 907 19.97 -12.46 11.01
CA ASN A 907 21.24 -11.88 10.55
C ASN A 907 21.05 -10.67 9.61
N VAL A 908 20.06 -10.72 8.72
CA VAL A 908 19.74 -9.59 7.80
C VAL A 908 19.25 -8.38 8.58
N ILE A 909 18.29 -8.58 9.49
CA ILE A 909 17.71 -7.48 10.28
C ILE A 909 18.73 -6.94 11.29
N ALA A 910 19.49 -7.81 11.95
CA ALA A 910 20.56 -7.45 12.87
C ALA A 910 21.60 -6.54 12.20
N LYS A 911 22.03 -6.89 10.99
CA LYS A 911 22.97 -6.06 10.21
C LYS A 911 22.41 -4.66 9.94
N GLN A 912 21.13 -4.57 9.55
CA GLN A 912 20.48 -3.27 9.32
C GLN A 912 20.43 -2.41 10.58
N VAL A 913 20.17 -3.00 11.74
CA VAL A 913 20.18 -2.28 13.02
C VAL A 913 21.59 -1.82 13.38
N VAL A 914 22.61 -2.68 13.23
CA VAL A 914 24.01 -2.37 13.55
C VAL A 914 24.57 -1.25 12.65
N GLU A 915 24.23 -1.24 11.36
CA GLU A 915 24.73 -0.23 10.41
C GLU A 915 24.07 1.14 10.57
N LYS A 916 22.82 1.18 11.05
CA LYS A 916 22.05 2.43 11.20
C LYS A 916 22.27 3.15 12.53
N ASN A 917 22.82 2.46 13.53
CA ASN A 917 22.90 2.98 14.89
C ASN A 917 24.36 3.13 15.37
N PRO A 918 24.65 4.14 16.23
CA PRO A 918 25.96 4.31 16.83
C PRO A 918 26.47 3.07 17.59
N LEU A 919 27.79 2.95 17.74
CA LEU A 919 28.46 1.80 18.38
C LEU A 919 27.90 1.45 19.76
N ASP A 920 27.58 2.46 20.56
CA ASP A 920 27.08 2.32 21.92
C ASP A 920 25.58 2.60 22.03
N SER A 921 24.80 2.48 20.95
CA SER A 921 23.34 2.60 21.06
C SER A 921 22.72 1.38 21.75
N LEU A 922 21.64 1.58 22.51
CA LEU A 922 20.92 0.48 23.18
C LEU A 922 20.39 -0.55 22.17
N GLU A 923 19.89 -0.13 21.02
CA GLU A 923 19.38 -1.01 19.96
C GLU A 923 20.45 -1.94 19.42
N ARG A 924 21.65 -1.39 19.15
CA ARG A 924 22.80 -2.17 18.70
C ARG A 924 23.24 -3.15 19.77
N LEU A 925 23.38 -2.70 21.02
CA LEU A 925 23.79 -3.54 22.14
C LEU A 925 22.79 -4.67 22.43
N LEU A 926 21.48 -4.43 22.28
CA LEU A 926 20.45 -5.48 22.41
C LEU A 926 20.60 -6.55 21.32
N VAL A 927 20.86 -6.15 20.07
CA VAL A 927 21.08 -7.11 18.97
C VAL A 927 22.37 -7.90 19.17
N GLU A 928 23.45 -7.25 19.58
CA GLU A 928 24.72 -7.89 19.92
C GLU A 928 24.53 -8.90 21.07
N LEU A 929 23.78 -8.52 22.12
CA LEU A 929 23.47 -9.38 23.26
C LEU A 929 22.67 -10.63 22.85
N ILE A 930 21.63 -10.45 22.03
CA ILE A 930 20.83 -11.56 21.48
C ILE A 930 21.73 -12.49 20.66
N ASN A 931 22.57 -11.92 19.79
CA ASN A 931 23.47 -12.69 18.93
C ASN A 931 24.48 -13.51 19.75
N ALA A 932 25.12 -12.90 20.75
CA ALA A 932 26.03 -13.59 21.66
C ALA A 932 25.33 -14.71 22.44
N SER A 933 24.09 -14.47 22.89
CA SER A 933 23.27 -15.46 23.60
C SER A 933 22.86 -16.64 22.71
N ILE A 934 22.59 -16.41 21.42
CA ILE A 934 22.30 -17.48 20.45
C ILE A 934 23.51 -18.41 20.30
N TYR A 935 24.69 -17.83 20.05
CA TYR A 935 25.94 -18.57 19.82
C TYR A 935 26.59 -19.13 21.09
N GLY A 936 26.13 -18.73 22.28
CA GLY A 936 26.70 -19.18 23.55
C GLY A 936 28.09 -18.61 23.84
N ASP A 937 28.43 -17.46 23.25
CA ASP A 937 29.70 -16.78 23.48
C ASP A 937 29.67 -16.01 24.81
N ARG A 938 30.11 -16.69 25.87
CA ARG A 938 30.09 -16.14 27.23
C ARG A 938 30.98 -14.90 27.39
N LYS A 939 32.13 -14.87 26.72
CA LYS A 939 33.08 -13.75 26.84
C LYS A 939 32.52 -12.50 26.17
N SER A 940 32.02 -12.63 24.94
CA SER A 940 31.36 -11.51 24.25
C SER A 940 30.10 -11.06 25.00
N LEU A 941 29.34 -11.99 25.59
CA LEU A 941 28.17 -11.66 26.39
C LEU A 941 28.54 -10.85 27.64
N ASP A 942 29.59 -11.24 28.38
CA ASP A 942 30.09 -10.49 29.54
C ASP A 942 30.54 -9.07 29.16
N GLU A 943 31.24 -8.92 28.02
CA GLU A 943 31.68 -7.62 27.49
C GLU A 943 30.49 -6.71 27.13
N ILE A 944 29.47 -7.25 26.46
CA ILE A 944 28.25 -6.50 26.08
C ILE A 944 27.44 -6.12 27.33
N VAL A 945 27.32 -7.01 28.31
CA VAL A 945 26.65 -6.74 29.59
C VAL A 945 27.32 -5.59 30.34
N SER A 946 28.66 -5.54 30.36
CA SER A 946 29.41 -4.42 30.94
C SER A 946 29.07 -3.12 30.21
N ARG A 947 29.16 -3.12 28.88
CA ARG A 947 28.85 -1.93 28.06
C ARG A 947 27.43 -1.41 28.28
N ILE A 948 26.44 -2.29 28.39
CA ILE A 948 25.06 -1.88 28.70
C ILE A 948 24.97 -1.27 30.11
N ARG A 949 25.65 -1.83 31.11
CA ARG A 949 25.65 -1.27 32.49
C ARG A 949 26.36 0.08 32.59
N ASP A 950 27.44 0.25 31.83
CA ASP A 950 28.25 1.46 31.84
C ASP A 950 27.53 2.61 31.11
N ASN A 951 26.85 2.30 29.99
CA ASN A 951 26.21 3.30 29.13
C ASN A 951 24.72 3.52 29.41
N TYR A 952 23.99 2.51 29.93
CA TYR A 952 22.53 2.53 30.10
C TYR A 952 22.09 1.90 31.41
N TYR A 953 22.41 2.57 32.51
CA TYR A 953 21.96 2.16 33.83
C TYR A 953 20.44 2.41 33.99
N THR A 954 19.63 1.40 33.64
CA THR A 954 18.16 1.46 33.61
C THR A 954 17.57 0.29 34.39
N ALA A 955 16.34 0.45 34.92
CA ALA A 955 15.64 -0.64 35.61
C ALA A 955 15.37 -1.81 34.65
N MET A 956 15.08 -1.51 33.38
CA MET A 956 14.84 -2.50 32.34
C MET A 956 16.09 -3.33 32.02
N ALA A 957 17.24 -2.68 31.87
CA ALA A 957 18.51 -3.37 31.65
C ALA A 957 18.88 -4.25 32.84
N GLU A 958 18.74 -3.77 34.08
CA GLU A 958 19.01 -4.57 35.27
C GLU A 958 18.09 -5.80 35.39
N VAL A 959 16.82 -5.67 35.01
CA VAL A 959 15.90 -6.82 34.92
C VAL A 959 16.35 -7.81 33.85
N LEU A 960 16.78 -7.34 32.67
CA LEU A 960 17.31 -8.18 31.59
C LEU A 960 18.56 -8.95 32.05
N MET A 961 19.49 -8.28 32.75
CA MET A 961 20.73 -8.90 33.23
C MET A 961 20.51 -10.02 34.23
N LYS A 962 19.42 -10.00 35.01
CA LYS A 962 19.06 -11.11 35.91
C LYS A 962 18.73 -12.41 35.18
N VAL A 963 18.37 -12.33 33.89
CA VAL A 963 17.87 -13.47 33.11
C VAL A 963 18.69 -13.78 31.87
N VAL A 964 19.74 -13.00 31.59
CA VAL A 964 20.56 -13.09 30.37
C VAL A 964 21.19 -14.46 30.14
N TRP A 965 21.47 -15.20 31.23
CA TRP A 965 22.13 -16.50 31.20
C TRP A 965 21.19 -17.69 30.93
N ASP A 966 19.87 -17.49 30.96
CA ASP A 966 18.87 -18.52 30.67
C ASP A 966 18.13 -18.13 29.40
N LYS A 967 18.35 -18.87 28.30
CA LYS A 967 17.76 -18.55 26.98
C LYS A 967 16.24 -18.36 27.03
N LYS A 968 15.51 -19.15 27.83
CA LYS A 968 14.05 -19.04 27.94
C LYS A 968 13.63 -17.83 28.76
N ARG A 969 14.35 -17.53 29.84
CA ARG A 969 14.06 -16.35 30.68
C ARG A 969 14.55 -15.05 30.04
N LEU A 970 15.61 -15.11 29.23
CA LEU A 970 16.10 -13.99 28.43
C LEU A 970 14.99 -13.47 27.50
N VAL A 971 14.22 -14.37 26.86
CA VAL A 971 13.06 -13.94 26.07
C VAL A 971 12.04 -13.15 26.91
N LEU A 972 11.76 -13.57 28.14
CA LEU A 972 10.89 -12.80 29.06
C LEU A 972 11.49 -11.43 29.39
N GLY A 973 12.81 -11.35 29.56
CA GLY A 973 13.54 -10.09 29.77
C GLY A 973 13.57 -9.17 28.55
N LEU A 974 13.40 -9.72 27.34
CA LEU A 974 13.36 -8.96 26.09
C LEU A 974 11.97 -8.37 25.76
N ILE A 975 10.88 -8.97 26.26
CA ILE A 975 9.50 -8.49 26.03
C ILE A 975 9.30 -7.00 26.42
N PRO A 976 9.84 -6.50 27.55
CA PRO A 976 9.73 -5.08 27.91
C PRO A 976 10.34 -4.11 26.88
N PHE A 977 11.26 -4.57 26.03
CA PHE A 977 11.90 -3.74 25.00
C PHE A 977 11.07 -3.64 23.71
N ILE A 978 10.04 -4.49 23.54
CA ILE A 978 9.19 -4.49 22.34
C ILE A 978 8.23 -3.30 22.39
N GLY A 979 8.30 -2.44 21.38
CA GLY A 979 7.54 -1.19 21.36
C GLY A 979 7.95 -0.19 22.44
N MET A 980 9.14 -0.36 23.04
CA MET A 980 9.71 0.60 24.02
C MET A 980 9.92 1.98 23.39
N TRP A 981 10.21 2.06 22.09
CA TRP A 981 10.26 3.34 21.38
C TRP A 981 8.87 3.91 21.08
N HIS A 982 7.79 3.21 21.42
CA HIS A 982 6.43 3.74 21.48
C HIS A 982 6.03 4.14 22.91
N ILE A 983 6.99 4.26 23.86
CA ILE A 983 6.74 4.73 25.23
C ILE A 983 5.92 6.02 25.27
N THR A 984 5.86 6.77 24.16
CA THR A 984 5.14 8.04 24.09
C THR A 984 4.47 8.29 22.73
N GLY A 985 3.70 7.33 22.20
CA GLY A 985 2.88 7.60 21.00
C GLY A 985 2.17 8.95 21.09
N SER A 986 2.15 9.71 19.98
CA SER A 986 1.40 10.94 19.85
C SER A 986 -0.09 10.59 19.93
N ARG A 987 -0.64 10.50 21.14
CA ARG A 987 -2.09 10.40 21.31
C ARG A 987 -2.66 11.60 20.56
N PRO A 988 -3.55 11.40 19.57
CA PRO A 988 -4.30 12.51 19.02
C PRO A 988 -4.81 13.29 20.22
N ARG A 989 -4.42 14.57 20.32
CA ARG A 989 -4.73 15.38 21.49
C ARG A 989 -6.21 15.23 21.75
N LEU A 990 -6.54 14.73 22.94
CA LEU A 990 -7.86 14.29 23.37
C LEU A 990 -8.97 14.89 22.50
N VAL A 991 -9.48 14.09 21.56
CA VAL A 991 -10.79 14.32 20.96
C VAL A 991 -11.79 13.91 22.05
N MET A 992 -12.02 14.82 23.00
CA MET A 992 -13.27 14.88 23.74
C MET A 992 -14.23 15.79 23.01
#